data_AF-A0A7V8XQA5-F1
#
_entry.id   AF-A0A7V8XQA5-F1
#
_cell.length_a   1.000
_cell.length_b   1.000
_cell.length_c   1.000
_cell.angle_alpha   90.00
_cell.angle_beta   90.00
_cell.angle_gamma   90.00
#
_symmetry.space_group_name_H-M   'P 1'
#
loop_
_entity.id
_entity.type
_entity.pdbx_description
1 polymer ?
#
loop_
_entity_poly.entity_id
_entity_poly.type
_entity_poly.pdbx_seq_one_letter_code
_entity_poly.pdbx_strand_id
1 'polypeptide(L)'
;MSLIQRALSPLVEVRKEESVGMVLMFTYSFLAMTAYNVLKPVTRSKYISDLGADNLPYVLLVAGLLIGVLMTGYSWLIARLPRRGALAITQVGMAGLLIAFWFLFQTNARWTSAAFYLVGLILGILLISQFWTVANLVYDARQAKRLFGFIGGGAPLGGMAGSFILQTFTDDIGTTNMLLISSGMLVLCALLVWTILRRTQADPADVAAAAKEEKGVGFTEALGLLRDSKHLQIIALVISFAAVGAAIIEQQLNMAAEAAKGAGATDSITIFLAKVQLWTSTIGFIIQIWLTSKIHRYLGIGFALMVLPVSLGASAVVMLFNAALWAPGLARVLDQSLRYTVDKTTREILFLPLPGDLKVKAKSFVDVTVDRMAKAGGALLLLVLVQPWGLNLNWQQLSYASLSVMALWIFMSFRARRGYLAAFRQSIERRDLRPAELRLSGADLSTVETLVQELSHPQPARVVYAIDMLESLEKSSLVTPLLLFHEAPEVRERALRAIGEARSDIATQWVPQVRRALADPHPGVQAAALRALGAIAHEDAATLARPMLADQDPRIRATAAVALASSQNPGDVAAAEATLGEIVSGIADDTRTARREVAAALGHVKEPRFQRLLIPLMYDPSSEVADEAMESVGKTGTADYLFVPALVSLLRNRHLKGRARSVLVGYGQPVIDTLAHFMGDENEDVWIRRHIPSTVALIPAQKSVDALVSRLEDPDRFLRYKVMAALGRLRREVDGLKFPADKIEAALLREARQFFMYLSLGRNLATRADVDDTSLIATGLREKIGRGRDRIYQLLALIFPPSDIAAAQWTLAHGDARNRASASEYLDNLLTGAIRKMVMPILEDLPVGEQVRRGNVLIRTRPRDLEETLLQLINDDDQVISACAIELVRQRKVWALAGDIEHVLAHRDVRDWFVFEAASWALAEHRMPAERRRELWLEPLPAAVLASELRALPLFSSVSIDELFRIAGAARQIRHEAGTTLIAERSVPEMLHVLLDGQVTITGGNRPPETVSAPAALGFLEALQSKPMRRSARTAGVAVTLALTTEELRTQLAYNPELVRGLFATMADRARRSGRKEVFASGAATDLQQLAVEGLQPVEKVLAIQRVGVFRHFSAQEAQHLARITRTVDMKAGAQLFKATERPATWLIMSGEVELEANDARPAAVARGGDVIGSFVALAGPSVGQNARVTQSGVALQIDRDDLFEVLGDRPDMLWQLFAGLLETPGQALVSDTGMVSTDTQSALTI
;
A
#
# COMPACT_ATOMS: atom_id res chain seq x y z
N MET A 1 -42.18 -8.77 -23.48
CA MET A 1 -40.84 -8.76 -24.12
C MET A 1 -41.02 -9.00 -25.61
N SER A 2 -40.38 -8.23 -26.49
CA SER A 2 -40.44 -8.52 -27.94
C SER A 2 -39.65 -9.81 -28.25
N LEU A 3 -40.01 -10.54 -29.30
CA LEU A 3 -39.31 -11.76 -29.75
C LEU A 3 -37.79 -11.52 -29.93
N ILE A 4 -37.44 -10.32 -30.41
CA ILE A 4 -36.06 -9.85 -30.59
C ILE A 4 -35.31 -9.77 -29.24
N GLN A 5 -35.99 -9.36 -28.17
CA GLN A 5 -35.39 -9.22 -26.84
C GLN A 5 -35.08 -10.58 -26.18
N ARG A 6 -35.93 -11.59 -26.41
CA ARG A 6 -35.69 -12.97 -25.91
C ARG A 6 -34.51 -13.66 -26.60
N ALA A 7 -34.31 -13.39 -27.89
CA ALA A 7 -33.21 -13.99 -28.64
C ALA A 7 -31.84 -13.35 -28.31
N LEU A 8 -31.82 -12.06 -27.92
CA LEU A 8 -30.59 -11.28 -27.74
C LEU A 8 -30.14 -11.13 -26.28
N SER A 9 -30.99 -11.45 -25.29
CA SER A 9 -30.64 -11.35 -23.87
C SER A 9 -29.42 -12.16 -23.39
N PRO A 10 -28.99 -13.27 -24.02
CA PRO A 10 -27.76 -13.97 -23.64
C PRO A 10 -26.49 -13.24 -24.09
N LEU A 11 -26.60 -12.35 -25.08
CA LEU A 11 -25.47 -11.75 -25.80
C LEU A 11 -25.26 -10.27 -25.45
N VAL A 12 -26.33 -9.52 -25.15
CA VAL A 12 -26.28 -8.07 -24.86
C VAL A 12 -27.38 -7.66 -23.89
N GLU A 13 -27.04 -6.81 -22.92
CA GLU A 13 -28.02 -6.11 -22.08
C GLU A 13 -28.69 -4.94 -22.85
N VAL A 14 -29.93 -5.12 -23.33
CA VAL A 14 -30.65 -4.13 -24.17
C VAL A 14 -31.95 -3.67 -23.51
N ARG A 15 -32.17 -2.34 -23.45
CA ARG A 15 -33.44 -1.74 -22.99
C ARG A 15 -34.50 -1.75 -24.08
N LYS A 16 -35.78 -1.75 -23.70
CA LYS A 16 -36.92 -1.92 -24.61
C LYS A 16 -36.93 -0.89 -25.75
N GLU A 17 -36.53 0.35 -25.45
CA GLU A 17 -36.53 1.49 -26.38
C GLU A 17 -35.30 1.53 -27.30
N GLU A 18 -34.22 0.83 -26.94
CA GLU A 18 -32.94 0.84 -27.67
C GLU A 18 -32.87 -0.26 -28.75
N SER A 19 -33.76 -1.26 -28.68
CA SER A 19 -33.70 -2.48 -29.50
C SER A 19 -33.77 -2.24 -31.01
N VAL A 20 -34.64 -1.32 -31.44
CA VAL A 20 -34.84 -1.03 -32.87
C VAL A 20 -33.69 -0.21 -33.45
N GLY A 21 -33.19 0.78 -32.70
CA GLY A 21 -32.03 1.58 -33.10
C GLY A 21 -30.77 0.72 -33.23
N MET A 22 -30.59 -0.25 -32.32
CA MET A 22 -29.47 -1.19 -32.35
C MET A 22 -29.49 -2.07 -33.61
N VAL A 23 -30.64 -2.65 -33.96
CA VAL A 23 -30.77 -3.49 -35.17
C VAL A 23 -30.52 -2.67 -36.44
N LEU A 24 -31.08 -1.46 -36.55
CA LEU A 24 -30.86 -0.60 -37.71
C LEU A 24 -29.38 -0.23 -37.89
N MET A 25 -28.68 0.10 -36.80
CA MET A 25 -27.25 0.40 -36.83
C MET A 25 -26.39 -0.82 -37.14
N PHE A 26 -26.79 -2.00 -36.67
CA PHE A 26 -26.15 -3.26 -37.06
C PHE A 26 -26.32 -3.53 -38.56
N THR A 27 -27.53 -3.39 -39.10
CA THR A 27 -27.81 -3.57 -40.53
C THR A 27 -27.06 -2.56 -41.39
N TYR A 28 -26.96 -1.31 -40.94
CA TYR A 28 -26.16 -0.29 -41.61
C TYR A 28 -24.66 -0.65 -41.62
N SER A 29 -24.10 -1.07 -40.48
CA SER A 29 -22.71 -1.55 -40.39
C SER A 29 -22.45 -2.72 -41.34
N PHE A 30 -23.38 -3.68 -41.38
CA PHE A 30 -23.34 -4.83 -42.28
C PHE A 30 -23.31 -4.41 -43.75
N LEU A 31 -24.32 -3.67 -44.22
CA LEU A 31 -24.43 -3.28 -45.64
C LEU A 31 -23.27 -2.38 -46.10
N ALA A 32 -22.86 -1.42 -45.27
CA ALA A 32 -21.74 -0.53 -45.60
C ALA A 32 -20.44 -1.33 -45.78
N MET A 33 -20.21 -2.32 -44.91
CA MET A 33 -19.04 -3.20 -45.05
C MET A 33 -19.18 -4.21 -46.17
N THR A 34 -20.37 -4.68 -46.50
CA THR A 34 -20.58 -5.51 -47.70
C THR A 34 -20.24 -4.73 -48.96
N ALA A 35 -20.74 -3.50 -49.11
CA ALA A 35 -20.45 -2.64 -50.26
C ALA A 35 -18.93 -2.38 -50.41
N TYR A 36 -18.25 -2.05 -49.30
CA TYR A 36 -16.82 -1.78 -49.30
C TYR A 36 -15.97 -3.02 -49.59
N ASN A 37 -16.33 -4.19 -49.03
CA ASN A 37 -15.57 -5.43 -49.26
C ASN A 37 -15.81 -6.05 -50.64
N VAL A 38 -16.87 -5.66 -51.36
CA VAL A 38 -17.01 -5.89 -52.81
C VAL A 38 -16.10 -4.95 -53.59
N LEU A 39 -16.08 -3.66 -53.24
CA LEU A 39 -15.33 -2.63 -53.96
C LEU A 39 -13.81 -2.80 -53.84
N LYS A 40 -13.31 -3.14 -52.66
CA LYS A 40 -11.88 -3.17 -52.34
C LYS A 40 -11.07 -4.14 -53.19
N PRO A 41 -11.47 -5.41 -53.44
CA PRO A 41 -10.74 -6.29 -54.35
C PRO A 41 -10.81 -5.83 -55.81
N VAL A 42 -11.97 -5.31 -56.24
CA VAL A 42 -12.19 -4.79 -57.61
C VAL A 42 -11.25 -3.63 -57.93
N THR A 43 -11.05 -2.71 -56.99
CA THR A 43 -10.09 -1.59 -57.17
C THR A 43 -8.66 -2.09 -57.41
N ARG A 44 -8.27 -3.19 -56.76
CA ARG A 44 -6.91 -3.74 -56.84
C ARG A 44 -6.71 -4.54 -58.10
N SER A 45 -7.64 -5.43 -58.44
CA SER A 45 -7.51 -6.28 -59.63
C SER A 45 -7.49 -5.45 -60.91
N LYS A 46 -8.31 -4.39 -61.01
CA LYS A 46 -8.26 -3.44 -62.14
C LYS A 46 -6.94 -2.67 -62.21
N TYR A 47 -6.44 -2.21 -61.08
CA TYR A 47 -5.13 -1.53 -61.05
C TYR A 47 -3.98 -2.46 -61.48
N ILE A 48 -3.94 -3.67 -60.93
CA ILE A 48 -2.93 -4.68 -61.26
C ILE A 48 -3.00 -5.02 -62.76
N SER A 49 -4.21 -5.17 -63.32
CA SER A 49 -4.38 -5.51 -64.73
C SER A 49 -3.92 -4.42 -65.70
N ASP A 50 -4.13 -3.14 -65.37
CA ASP A 50 -3.85 -2.03 -66.28
C ASP A 50 -2.43 -1.44 -66.11
N LEU A 51 -1.92 -1.47 -64.88
CA LEU A 51 -0.71 -0.73 -64.47
C LEU A 51 0.34 -1.62 -63.77
N GLY A 52 0.04 -2.89 -63.48
CA GLY A 52 0.94 -3.82 -62.78
C GLY A 52 0.97 -3.62 -61.26
N ALA A 53 1.19 -4.70 -60.50
CA ALA A 53 1.26 -4.66 -59.04
C ALA A 53 2.47 -3.85 -58.54
N ASP A 54 3.56 -3.83 -59.29
CA ASP A 54 4.81 -3.12 -58.93
C ASP A 54 4.61 -1.60 -58.79
N ASN A 55 3.60 -1.06 -59.47
CA ASN A 55 3.28 0.37 -59.48
C ASN A 55 2.26 0.78 -58.42
N LEU A 56 1.73 -0.15 -57.60
CA LEU A 56 0.82 0.17 -56.49
C LEU A 56 1.42 1.17 -55.47
N PRO A 57 2.71 1.09 -55.10
CA PRO A 57 3.30 2.02 -54.14
C PRO A 57 3.22 3.50 -54.55
N TYR A 58 3.24 3.83 -55.85
CA TYR A 58 3.08 5.22 -56.32
C TYR A 58 1.72 5.81 -55.94
N VAL A 59 0.63 5.07 -56.19
CA VAL A 59 -0.72 5.53 -55.86
C VAL A 59 -0.95 5.56 -54.35
N LEU A 60 -0.34 4.64 -53.60
CA LEU A 60 -0.38 4.67 -52.14
C LEU A 60 0.32 5.90 -51.55
N LEU A 61 1.47 6.30 -52.10
CA LEU A 61 2.18 7.51 -51.71
C LEU A 61 1.36 8.78 -52.00
N VAL A 62 0.80 8.87 -53.20
CA VAL A 62 -0.07 9.98 -53.64
C VAL A 62 -1.34 10.05 -52.78
N ALA A 63 -1.97 8.91 -52.50
CA ALA A 63 -3.13 8.84 -51.61
C ALA A 63 -2.79 9.32 -50.19
N GLY A 64 -1.63 8.93 -49.65
CA GLY A 64 -1.16 9.37 -48.33
C GLY A 64 -1.06 10.89 -48.19
N LEU A 65 -0.63 11.59 -49.24
CA LEU A 65 -0.53 13.06 -49.28
C LEU A 65 -1.90 13.74 -49.49
N LEU A 66 -2.77 13.17 -50.34
CA LEU A 66 -4.05 13.77 -50.72
C LEU A 66 -5.17 13.59 -49.68
N ILE A 67 -5.14 12.54 -48.86
CA ILE A 67 -6.23 12.21 -47.92
C ILE A 67 -6.55 13.37 -46.95
N GLY A 68 -5.54 14.11 -46.47
CA GLY A 68 -5.76 15.24 -45.56
C GLY A 68 -6.49 16.42 -46.22
N VAL A 69 -6.16 16.70 -47.48
CA VAL A 69 -6.84 17.72 -48.30
C VAL A 69 -8.28 17.29 -48.57
N LEU A 70 -8.47 16.02 -48.92
CA LEU A 70 -9.78 15.46 -49.24
C LEU A 70 -10.72 15.43 -48.03
N MET A 71 -10.23 15.10 -46.83
CA MET A 71 -11.04 15.15 -45.60
C MET A 71 -11.45 16.56 -45.21
N THR A 72 -10.58 17.54 -45.48
CA THR A 72 -10.91 18.96 -45.31
C THR A 72 -12.00 19.37 -46.31
N GLY A 73 -11.89 18.96 -47.57
CA GLY A 73 -12.90 19.16 -48.60
C GLY A 73 -14.23 18.48 -48.28
N TYR A 74 -14.20 17.27 -47.73
CA TYR A 74 -15.39 16.54 -47.29
C TYR A 74 -16.12 17.24 -46.13
N SER A 75 -15.38 17.68 -45.12
CA SER A 75 -15.94 18.46 -44.01
C SER A 75 -16.60 19.75 -44.50
N TRP A 76 -15.97 20.41 -45.47
CA TRP A 76 -16.49 21.61 -46.12
C TRP A 76 -17.75 21.34 -46.95
N LEU A 77 -17.82 20.18 -47.63
CA LEU A 77 -18.96 19.77 -48.45
C LEU A 77 -20.18 19.43 -47.57
N ILE A 78 -19.99 18.67 -46.49
CA ILE A 78 -21.06 18.36 -45.54
C ILE A 78 -21.65 19.62 -44.93
N ALA A 79 -20.81 20.63 -44.61
CA ALA A 79 -21.27 21.89 -44.06
C ALA A 79 -22.16 22.71 -45.02
N ARG A 80 -22.10 22.45 -46.35
CA ARG A 80 -22.89 23.14 -47.38
C ARG A 80 -24.16 22.41 -47.82
N LEU A 81 -24.31 21.12 -47.50
CA LEU A 81 -25.44 20.30 -47.96
C LEU A 81 -26.71 20.50 -47.10
N PRO A 82 -27.92 20.25 -47.66
CA PRO A 82 -29.17 20.44 -46.94
C PRO A 82 -29.26 19.56 -45.69
N ARG A 83 -29.71 20.23 -44.62
CA ARG A 83 -29.47 19.93 -43.21
C ARG A 83 -29.93 18.54 -42.71
N ARG A 84 -30.99 17.95 -43.28
CA ARG A 84 -31.58 16.68 -42.79
C ARG A 84 -31.11 15.42 -43.54
N GLY A 85 -30.29 15.57 -44.58
CA GLY A 85 -29.95 14.44 -45.48
C GLY A 85 -28.49 14.37 -45.93
N ALA A 86 -27.59 15.22 -45.43
CA ALA A 86 -26.21 15.33 -45.93
C ALA A 86 -25.46 13.98 -46.00
N LEU A 87 -25.61 13.12 -44.97
CA LEU A 87 -24.98 11.80 -44.94
C LEU A 87 -25.59 10.82 -45.98
N ALA A 88 -26.91 10.83 -46.14
CA ALA A 88 -27.58 10.01 -47.16
C ALA A 88 -27.28 10.51 -48.59
N ILE A 89 -27.25 11.83 -48.81
CA ILE A 89 -26.92 12.45 -50.10
C ILE A 89 -25.49 12.11 -50.50
N THR A 90 -24.54 12.17 -49.57
CA THR A 90 -23.16 11.79 -49.84
C THR A 90 -23.03 10.31 -50.18
N GLN A 91 -23.80 9.40 -49.56
CA GLN A 91 -23.86 7.98 -49.95
C GLN A 91 -24.45 7.75 -51.34
N VAL A 92 -25.51 8.48 -51.71
CA VAL A 92 -26.04 8.45 -53.08
C VAL A 92 -25.02 9.01 -54.07
N GLY A 93 -24.30 10.07 -53.70
CA GLY A 93 -23.19 10.61 -54.51
C GLY A 93 -22.06 9.59 -54.70
N MET A 94 -21.71 8.83 -53.66
CA MET A 94 -20.75 7.73 -53.74
C MET A 94 -21.24 6.63 -54.70
N ALA A 95 -22.51 6.23 -54.63
CA ALA A 95 -23.11 5.28 -55.56
C ALA A 95 -23.09 5.80 -57.01
N GLY A 96 -23.45 7.07 -57.22
CA GLY A 96 -23.39 7.70 -58.54
C GLY A 96 -21.97 7.75 -59.10
N LEU A 97 -20.97 7.97 -58.25
CA LEU A 97 -19.57 7.97 -58.64
C LEU A 97 -19.08 6.56 -59.03
N LEU A 98 -19.54 5.50 -58.35
CA LEU A 98 -19.28 4.11 -58.77
C LEU A 98 -19.90 3.79 -60.15
N ILE A 99 -21.12 4.27 -60.41
CA ILE A 99 -21.78 4.14 -61.72
C ILE A 99 -21.01 4.91 -62.80
N ALA A 100 -20.52 6.11 -62.49
CA ALA A 100 -19.69 6.89 -63.41
C ALA A 100 -18.38 6.15 -63.76
N PHE A 101 -17.73 5.52 -62.77
CA PHE A 101 -16.56 4.68 -63.02
C PHE A 101 -16.89 3.42 -63.81
N TRP A 102 -18.08 2.83 -63.61
CA TRP A 102 -18.55 1.71 -64.44
C TRP A 102 -18.61 2.10 -65.93
N PHE A 103 -19.13 3.29 -66.26
CA PHE A 103 -19.08 3.81 -67.64
C PHE A 103 -17.65 4.13 -68.12
N LEU A 104 -16.82 4.74 -67.28
CA LEU A 104 -15.43 5.06 -67.63
C LEU A 104 -14.61 3.79 -67.93
N PHE A 105 -14.86 2.69 -67.24
CA PHE A 105 -14.18 1.42 -67.51
C PHE A 105 -14.52 0.84 -68.89
N GLN A 106 -15.61 1.27 -69.54
CA GLN A 106 -15.90 0.90 -70.93
C GLN A 106 -15.00 1.62 -71.93
N THR A 107 -14.34 2.71 -71.53
CA THR A 107 -13.44 3.49 -72.40
C THR A 107 -12.02 2.91 -72.49
N ASN A 108 -11.69 1.91 -71.66
CA ASN A 108 -10.36 1.27 -71.57
C ASN A 108 -9.18 2.24 -71.35
N ALA A 109 -9.44 3.44 -70.82
CA ALA A 109 -8.38 4.41 -70.54
C ALA A 109 -7.59 4.01 -69.28
N ARG A 110 -6.27 3.85 -69.39
CA ARG A 110 -5.37 3.38 -68.30
C ARG A 110 -5.39 4.24 -67.02
N TRP A 111 -5.62 5.55 -67.15
CA TRP A 111 -5.69 6.45 -65.98
C TRP A 111 -6.93 6.18 -65.11
N THR A 112 -7.98 5.55 -65.68
CA THR A 112 -9.23 5.22 -64.98
C THR A 112 -8.97 4.34 -63.77
N SER A 113 -8.13 3.31 -63.91
CA SER A 113 -7.79 2.40 -62.81
C SER A 113 -7.02 3.08 -61.68
N ALA A 114 -6.10 4.01 -62.00
CA ALA A 114 -5.39 4.80 -60.98
C ALA A 114 -6.34 5.76 -60.23
N ALA A 115 -7.19 6.48 -60.96
CA ALA A 115 -8.19 7.37 -60.37
C ALA A 115 -9.21 6.59 -59.53
N PHE A 116 -9.65 5.44 -60.02
CA PHE A 116 -10.60 4.56 -59.32
C PHE A 116 -10.02 3.98 -58.03
N TYR A 117 -8.73 3.63 -58.01
CA TYR A 117 -8.06 3.17 -56.80
C TYR A 117 -8.04 4.25 -55.72
N LEU A 118 -7.70 5.48 -56.09
CA LEU A 118 -7.68 6.63 -55.17
C LEU A 118 -9.09 6.93 -54.64
N VAL A 119 -10.09 6.88 -55.52
CA VAL A 119 -11.52 6.97 -55.16
C VAL A 119 -11.94 5.85 -54.21
N GLY A 120 -11.58 4.60 -54.50
CA GLY A 120 -11.93 3.44 -53.68
C GLY A 120 -11.37 3.53 -52.25
N LEU A 121 -10.14 4.06 -52.11
CA LEU A 121 -9.56 4.37 -50.81
C LEU A 121 -10.37 5.44 -50.07
N ILE A 122 -10.75 6.52 -50.75
CA ILE A 122 -11.55 7.61 -50.16
C ILE A 122 -12.92 7.08 -49.71
N LEU A 123 -13.60 6.35 -50.58
CA LEU A 123 -14.91 5.75 -50.31
C LEU A 123 -14.88 4.89 -49.05
N GLY A 124 -13.85 4.05 -48.89
CA GLY A 124 -13.67 3.24 -47.68
C GLY A 124 -13.52 4.07 -46.41
N ILE A 125 -12.71 5.13 -46.45
CA ILE A 125 -12.50 6.00 -45.27
C ILE A 125 -13.79 6.77 -44.94
N LEU A 126 -14.49 7.28 -45.95
CA LEU A 126 -15.75 8.00 -45.78
C LEU A 126 -16.84 7.10 -45.17
N LEU A 127 -17.00 5.87 -45.66
CA LEU A 127 -17.99 4.93 -45.10
C LEU A 127 -17.77 4.63 -43.62
N ILE A 128 -16.51 4.46 -43.22
CA ILE A 128 -16.15 4.23 -41.81
C ILE A 128 -16.45 5.48 -40.97
N SER A 129 -16.00 6.67 -41.40
CA SER A 129 -16.25 7.92 -40.66
C SER A 129 -17.74 8.24 -40.57
N GLN A 130 -18.52 8.03 -41.64
CA GLN A 130 -19.97 8.22 -41.61
C GLN A 130 -20.66 7.27 -40.63
N PHE A 131 -20.20 6.02 -40.53
CA PHE A 131 -20.73 5.08 -39.55
C PHE A 131 -20.54 5.61 -38.11
N TRP A 132 -19.33 6.05 -37.77
CA TRP A 132 -19.04 6.57 -36.44
C TRP A 132 -19.74 7.91 -36.17
N THR A 133 -19.86 8.77 -37.17
CA THR A 133 -20.65 10.02 -37.07
C THR A 133 -22.10 9.71 -36.71
N VAL A 134 -22.76 8.78 -37.41
CA VAL A 134 -24.15 8.38 -37.08
C VAL A 134 -24.23 7.69 -35.71
N ALA A 135 -23.26 6.85 -35.37
CA ALA A 135 -23.25 6.16 -34.07
C ALA A 135 -23.15 7.15 -32.90
N ASN A 136 -22.30 8.16 -33.00
CA ASN A 136 -22.13 9.19 -31.97
C ASN A 136 -23.35 10.11 -31.84
N LEU A 137 -24.14 10.27 -32.91
CA LEU A 137 -25.41 11.01 -32.87
C LEU A 137 -26.55 10.22 -32.24
N VAL A 138 -26.52 8.88 -32.35
CA VAL A 138 -27.60 8.01 -31.89
C VAL A 138 -27.37 7.53 -30.45
N TYR A 139 -26.12 7.40 -30.00
CA TYR A 139 -25.79 6.79 -28.72
C TYR A 139 -24.92 7.69 -27.84
N ASP A 140 -25.28 7.74 -26.56
CA ASP A 140 -24.43 8.36 -25.54
C ASP A 140 -23.23 7.45 -25.15
N ALA A 141 -22.28 8.00 -24.39
CA ALA A 141 -21.07 7.27 -23.97
C ALA A 141 -21.36 6.02 -23.12
N ARG A 142 -22.51 5.94 -22.44
CA ARG A 142 -22.90 4.82 -21.57
C ARG A 142 -23.56 3.70 -22.38
N GLN A 143 -24.40 4.05 -23.35
CA GLN A 143 -25.00 3.16 -24.34
C GLN A 143 -23.92 2.57 -25.26
N ALA A 144 -22.95 3.39 -25.70
CA ALA A 144 -21.84 2.96 -26.55
C ALA A 144 -21.05 1.79 -25.94
N LYS A 145 -20.69 1.88 -24.65
CA LYS A 145 -19.96 0.80 -23.93
C LYS A 145 -20.67 -0.55 -23.94
N ARG A 146 -22.01 -0.55 -23.98
CA ARG A 146 -22.83 -1.77 -23.90
C ARG A 146 -23.23 -2.30 -25.28
N LEU A 147 -23.58 -1.42 -26.21
CA LEU A 147 -24.19 -1.78 -27.49
C LEU A 147 -23.18 -1.90 -28.64
N PHE A 148 -22.04 -1.19 -28.60
CA PHE A 148 -21.11 -1.15 -29.74
C PHE A 148 -20.42 -2.49 -30.01
N GLY A 149 -20.28 -3.35 -29.01
CA GLY A 149 -19.76 -4.71 -29.21
C GLY A 149 -20.60 -5.52 -30.20
N PHE A 150 -21.93 -5.42 -30.08
CA PHE A 150 -22.86 -6.10 -30.99
C PHE A 150 -23.02 -5.37 -32.32
N ILE A 151 -23.23 -4.05 -32.29
CA ILE A 151 -23.36 -3.23 -33.51
C ILE A 151 -22.11 -3.39 -34.39
N GLY A 152 -20.92 -3.37 -33.78
CA GLY A 152 -19.64 -3.59 -34.47
C GLY A 152 -19.47 -5.00 -35.05
N GLY A 153 -20.24 -5.99 -34.58
CA GLY A 153 -20.29 -7.33 -35.18
C GLY A 153 -20.90 -7.35 -36.60
N GLY A 154 -21.66 -6.30 -36.97
CA GLY A 154 -22.19 -6.16 -38.33
C GLY A 154 -21.09 -6.02 -39.39
N ALA A 155 -19.99 -5.33 -39.06
CA ALA A 155 -18.88 -5.09 -39.98
C ALA A 155 -18.19 -6.38 -40.50
N PRO A 156 -17.71 -7.32 -39.65
CA PRO A 156 -17.10 -8.56 -40.12
C PRO A 156 -18.10 -9.47 -40.85
N LEU A 157 -19.37 -9.52 -40.43
CA LEU A 157 -20.43 -10.24 -41.16
C LEU A 157 -20.67 -9.63 -42.55
N GLY A 158 -20.68 -8.29 -42.64
CA GLY A 158 -20.78 -7.59 -43.91
C GLY A 158 -19.59 -7.86 -44.83
N GLY A 159 -18.38 -7.93 -44.27
CA GLY A 159 -17.17 -8.34 -44.97
C GLY A 159 -17.24 -9.75 -45.53
N MET A 160 -17.73 -10.72 -44.74
CA MET A 160 -17.97 -12.09 -45.20
C MET A 160 -18.97 -12.12 -46.36
N ALA A 161 -20.12 -11.45 -46.21
CA ALA A 161 -21.13 -11.40 -47.26
C ALA A 161 -20.61 -10.75 -48.55
N GLY A 162 -19.85 -9.65 -48.45
CA GLY A 162 -19.32 -8.94 -49.61
C GLY A 162 -18.28 -9.78 -50.38
N SER A 163 -17.38 -10.44 -49.65
CA SER A 163 -16.41 -11.37 -50.25
C SER A 163 -17.06 -12.61 -50.86
N PHE A 164 -18.12 -13.13 -50.23
CA PHE A 164 -18.89 -14.27 -50.76
C PHE A 164 -19.63 -13.91 -52.06
N ILE A 165 -20.29 -12.76 -52.11
CA ILE A 165 -20.94 -12.24 -53.33
C ILE A 165 -19.92 -12.11 -54.46
N LEU A 166 -18.77 -11.50 -54.16
CA LEU A 166 -17.72 -11.33 -55.15
C LEU A 166 -17.17 -12.67 -55.63
N GLN A 167 -16.91 -13.62 -54.73
CA GLN A 167 -16.42 -14.96 -55.09
C GLN A 167 -17.42 -15.73 -55.97
N THR A 168 -18.72 -15.58 -55.73
CA THR A 168 -19.76 -16.40 -56.40
C THR A 168 -20.14 -15.83 -57.76
N PHE A 169 -20.28 -14.50 -57.87
CA PHE A 169 -20.88 -13.88 -59.06
C PHE A 169 -19.85 -13.29 -60.04
N THR A 170 -18.54 -13.24 -59.72
CA THR A 170 -17.55 -12.60 -60.62
C THR A 170 -17.37 -13.35 -61.94
N ASP A 171 -17.41 -14.69 -61.93
CA ASP A 171 -17.27 -15.47 -63.17
C ASP A 171 -18.49 -15.30 -64.10
N ASP A 172 -19.68 -15.09 -63.54
CA ASP A 172 -20.94 -15.00 -64.30
C ASP A 172 -21.20 -13.60 -64.88
N ILE A 173 -20.95 -12.54 -64.10
CA ILE A 173 -21.29 -11.17 -64.47
C ILE A 173 -20.07 -10.25 -64.64
N GLY A 174 -18.86 -10.70 -64.33
CA GLY A 174 -17.60 -9.96 -64.54
C GLY A 174 -17.27 -8.92 -63.46
N THR A 175 -15.96 -8.66 -63.26
CA THR A 175 -15.45 -7.76 -62.20
C THR A 175 -16.02 -6.33 -62.27
N THR A 176 -16.19 -5.76 -63.46
CA THR A 176 -16.67 -4.37 -63.61
C THR A 176 -18.13 -4.23 -63.14
N ASN A 177 -18.98 -5.22 -63.39
CA ASN A 177 -20.41 -5.16 -63.03
C ASN A 177 -20.67 -5.25 -61.52
N MET A 178 -19.67 -5.68 -60.73
CA MET A 178 -19.72 -5.64 -59.26
C MET A 178 -19.86 -4.21 -58.71
N LEU A 179 -19.46 -3.20 -59.48
CA LEU A 179 -19.67 -1.79 -59.14
C LEU A 179 -21.15 -1.45 -58.99
N LEU A 180 -22.02 -2.06 -59.81
CA LEU A 180 -23.46 -1.84 -59.76
C LEU A 180 -24.07 -2.48 -58.50
N ILE A 181 -23.60 -3.66 -58.11
CA ILE A 181 -24.03 -4.32 -56.86
C ILE A 181 -23.62 -3.46 -55.65
N SER A 182 -22.37 -2.99 -55.60
CA SER A 182 -21.89 -2.11 -54.52
C SER A 182 -22.67 -0.78 -54.50
N SER A 183 -22.99 -0.21 -55.67
CA SER A 183 -23.84 0.99 -55.79
C SER A 183 -25.25 0.76 -55.24
N GLY A 184 -25.88 -0.37 -55.56
CA GLY A 184 -27.18 -0.74 -55.02
C GLY A 184 -27.18 -0.86 -53.50
N MET A 185 -26.13 -1.46 -52.93
CA MET A 185 -25.95 -1.54 -51.47
C MET A 185 -25.77 -0.16 -50.83
N LEU A 186 -25.03 0.76 -51.46
CA LEU A 186 -24.87 2.12 -50.98
C LEU A 186 -26.19 2.92 -51.00
N VAL A 187 -27.04 2.70 -52.00
CA VAL A 187 -28.39 3.29 -52.03
C VAL A 187 -29.25 2.75 -50.88
N LEU A 188 -29.18 1.43 -50.59
CA LEU A 188 -29.84 0.84 -49.43
C LEU A 188 -29.30 1.41 -48.10
N CYS A 189 -27.98 1.62 -47.99
CA CYS A 189 -27.38 2.32 -46.85
C CYS A 189 -27.94 3.74 -46.71
N ALA A 190 -28.06 4.49 -47.80
CA ALA A 190 -28.59 5.86 -47.77
C ALA A 190 -30.03 5.89 -47.25
N LEU A 191 -30.86 4.94 -47.68
CA LEU A 191 -32.24 4.77 -47.18
C LEU A 191 -32.28 4.43 -45.69
N LEU A 192 -31.39 3.57 -45.21
CA LEU A 192 -31.29 3.22 -43.79
C LEU A 192 -30.81 4.40 -42.94
N VAL A 193 -29.75 5.09 -43.35
CA VAL A 193 -29.23 6.28 -42.65
C VAL A 193 -30.30 7.36 -42.56
N TRP A 194 -31.02 7.60 -43.66
CA TRP A 194 -32.14 8.54 -43.67
C TRP A 194 -33.27 8.12 -42.70
N THR A 195 -33.57 6.83 -42.62
CA THR A 195 -34.58 6.28 -41.70
C THR A 195 -34.15 6.42 -40.23
N ILE A 196 -32.86 6.16 -39.93
CA ILE A 196 -32.28 6.30 -38.59
C ILE A 196 -32.33 7.77 -38.16
N LEU A 197 -31.81 8.69 -38.98
CA LEU A 197 -31.76 10.12 -38.64
C LEU A 197 -33.15 10.74 -38.49
N ARG A 198 -34.15 10.30 -39.27
CA ARG A 198 -35.54 10.73 -39.10
C ARG A 198 -36.15 10.30 -37.77
N ARG A 199 -35.76 9.14 -37.25
CA ARG A 199 -36.25 8.62 -35.96
C ARG A 199 -35.60 9.32 -34.76
N THR A 200 -34.33 9.68 -34.85
CA THR A 200 -33.56 10.25 -33.73
C THR A 200 -33.83 11.75 -33.52
N GLN A 201 -34.57 12.43 -34.41
CA GLN A 201 -34.77 13.90 -34.38
C GLN A 201 -33.46 14.71 -34.23
N ALA A 202 -32.35 14.20 -34.78
CA ALA A 202 -31.03 14.81 -34.60
C ALA A 202 -30.96 16.21 -35.25
N ASP A 203 -30.44 17.20 -34.51
CA ASP A 203 -30.23 18.55 -35.05
C ASP A 203 -29.03 18.52 -36.03
N PRO A 204 -29.18 19.05 -37.24
CA PRO A 204 -28.10 19.24 -38.22
C PRO A 204 -26.83 19.90 -37.68
N ALA A 205 -26.93 20.78 -36.67
CA ALA A 205 -25.78 21.37 -36.00
C ALA A 205 -24.95 20.31 -35.25
N ASP A 206 -25.62 19.32 -34.65
CA ASP A 206 -24.98 18.21 -33.94
C ASP A 206 -24.23 17.28 -34.90
N VAL A 207 -24.74 17.10 -36.13
CA VAL A 207 -24.07 16.30 -37.18
C VAL A 207 -22.74 16.95 -37.60
N ALA A 208 -22.75 18.26 -37.81
CA ALA A 208 -21.54 19.02 -38.16
C ALA A 208 -20.57 19.12 -36.98
N ALA A 209 -21.07 19.25 -35.74
CA ALA A 209 -20.26 19.24 -34.53
C ALA A 209 -19.61 17.87 -34.31
N ALA A 210 -20.36 16.77 -34.44
CA ALA A 210 -19.85 15.40 -34.32
C ALA A 210 -18.77 15.09 -35.38
N ALA A 211 -18.95 15.55 -36.62
CA ALA A 211 -17.92 15.42 -37.67
C ALA A 211 -16.68 16.30 -37.42
N LYS A 212 -16.82 17.40 -36.65
CA LYS A 212 -15.73 18.32 -36.31
C LYS A 212 -14.97 17.87 -35.06
N GLU A 213 -15.63 17.21 -34.11
CA GLU A 213 -15.00 16.55 -32.95
C GLU A 213 -14.14 15.35 -33.35
N GLU A 214 -14.39 14.73 -34.51
CA GLU A 214 -13.46 13.75 -35.12
C GLU A 214 -12.14 14.38 -35.63
N LYS A 215 -11.99 15.72 -35.64
CA LYS A 215 -10.70 16.35 -35.97
C LYS A 215 -9.73 16.22 -34.80
N GLY A 216 -8.79 15.28 -34.95
CA GLY A 216 -7.65 15.10 -34.06
C GLY A 216 -6.75 16.34 -33.94
N VAL A 217 -5.77 16.21 -33.03
CA VAL A 217 -4.82 17.25 -32.60
C VAL A 217 -4.03 17.84 -33.79
N GLY A 218 -3.74 19.15 -33.73
CA GLY A 218 -2.87 19.82 -34.71
C GLY A 218 -1.46 19.21 -34.76
N PHE A 219 -0.90 19.08 -35.96
CA PHE A 219 0.37 18.38 -36.22
C PHE A 219 1.55 18.88 -35.35
N THR A 220 1.61 20.18 -35.07
CA THR A 220 2.67 20.82 -34.28
C THR A 220 2.60 20.49 -32.78
N GLU A 221 1.40 20.57 -32.18
CA GLU A 221 1.17 20.23 -30.78
C GLU A 221 1.44 18.75 -30.51
N ALA A 222 1.08 17.90 -31.47
CA ALA A 222 1.29 16.47 -31.36
C ALA A 222 2.75 16.02 -31.52
N LEU A 223 3.55 16.74 -32.30
CA LEU A 223 5.00 16.52 -32.39
C LEU A 223 5.71 16.83 -31.06
N GLY A 224 5.26 17.88 -30.36
CA GLY A 224 5.72 18.21 -29.00
C GLY A 224 5.44 17.09 -28.01
N LEU A 225 4.19 16.59 -27.99
CA LEU A 225 3.78 15.47 -27.12
C LEU A 225 4.62 14.19 -27.37
N LEU A 226 4.98 13.90 -28.62
CA LEU A 226 5.82 12.75 -28.96
C LEU A 226 7.27 12.92 -28.49
N ARG A 227 7.80 14.15 -28.52
CA ARG A 227 9.18 14.44 -28.08
C ARG A 227 9.35 14.27 -26.57
N ASP A 228 8.35 14.65 -25.79
CA ASP A 228 8.45 14.73 -24.33
C ASP A 228 8.26 13.39 -23.61
N SER A 229 7.63 12.39 -24.25
CA SER A 229 7.33 11.09 -23.64
C SER A 229 8.02 9.92 -24.36
N LYS A 230 9.04 9.34 -23.71
CA LYS A 230 9.73 8.12 -24.19
C LYS A 230 8.77 6.94 -24.39
N HIS A 231 7.75 6.80 -23.54
CA HIS A 231 6.75 5.74 -23.66
C HIS A 231 5.90 5.93 -24.93
N LEU A 232 5.48 7.17 -25.20
CA LEU A 232 4.71 7.49 -26.40
C LEU A 232 5.50 7.26 -27.70
N GLN A 233 6.80 7.54 -27.71
CA GLN A 233 7.69 7.23 -28.84
C GLN A 233 7.73 5.73 -29.13
N ILE A 234 7.82 4.89 -28.10
CA ILE A 234 7.84 3.44 -28.27
C ILE A 234 6.50 2.95 -28.82
N ILE A 235 5.37 3.46 -28.33
CA ILE A 235 4.05 3.13 -28.87
C ILE A 235 3.96 3.51 -30.36
N ALA A 236 4.38 4.72 -30.71
CA ALA A 236 4.39 5.20 -32.09
C ALA A 236 5.27 4.35 -33.00
N LEU A 237 6.44 3.90 -32.53
CA LEU A 237 7.33 3.00 -33.27
C LEU A 237 6.70 1.62 -33.50
N VAL A 238 6.10 1.01 -32.46
CA VAL A 238 5.41 -0.29 -32.58
C VAL A 238 4.30 -0.21 -33.63
N ILE A 239 3.53 0.88 -33.64
CA ILE A 239 2.44 1.11 -34.60
C ILE A 239 2.98 1.37 -36.01
N SER A 240 4.11 2.07 -36.11
CA SER A 240 4.79 2.33 -37.38
C SER A 240 5.28 1.04 -38.02
N PHE A 241 5.98 0.19 -37.27
CA PHE A 241 6.44 -1.11 -37.76
C PHE A 241 5.28 -2.02 -38.15
N ALA A 242 4.20 -2.00 -37.36
CA ALA A 242 2.98 -2.69 -37.73
C ALA A 242 2.45 -2.22 -39.08
N ALA A 243 2.29 -0.91 -39.28
CA ALA A 243 1.74 -0.36 -40.52
C ALA A 243 2.63 -0.67 -41.74
N VAL A 244 3.95 -0.53 -41.62
CA VAL A 244 4.92 -0.89 -42.67
C VAL A 244 4.88 -2.38 -42.97
N GLY A 245 4.85 -3.24 -41.95
CA GLY A 245 4.72 -4.69 -42.11
C GLY A 245 3.46 -5.09 -42.87
N ALA A 246 2.31 -4.47 -42.55
CA ALA A 246 1.07 -4.70 -43.30
C ALA A 246 1.19 -4.27 -44.78
N ALA A 247 1.83 -3.14 -45.05
CA ALA A 247 2.03 -2.67 -46.42
C ALA A 247 2.91 -3.64 -47.23
N ILE A 248 3.97 -4.19 -46.62
CA ILE A 248 4.83 -5.20 -47.26
C ILE A 248 4.06 -6.48 -47.56
N ILE A 249 3.36 -7.05 -46.57
CA ILE A 249 2.58 -8.29 -46.76
C ILE A 249 1.48 -8.09 -47.82
N GLU A 250 0.86 -6.92 -47.84
CA GLU A 250 -0.13 -6.56 -48.85
C GLU A 250 0.45 -6.48 -50.26
N GLN A 251 1.62 -5.85 -50.41
CA GLN A 251 2.33 -5.79 -51.68
C GLN A 251 2.74 -7.20 -52.16
N GLN A 252 3.24 -8.04 -51.25
CA GLN A 252 3.59 -9.43 -51.56
C GLN A 252 2.39 -10.23 -52.08
N LEU A 253 1.21 -10.06 -51.48
CA LEU A 253 -0.02 -10.71 -51.95
C LEU A 253 -0.41 -10.27 -53.36
N ASN A 254 -0.34 -8.97 -53.65
CA ASN A 254 -0.73 -8.42 -54.95
C ASN A 254 0.24 -8.88 -56.06
N MET A 255 1.56 -8.84 -55.81
CA MET A 255 2.57 -9.32 -56.75
C MET A 255 2.50 -10.84 -56.96
N ALA A 256 2.24 -11.61 -55.90
CA ALA A 256 2.06 -13.07 -56.03
C ALA A 256 0.80 -13.41 -56.83
N ALA A 257 -0.30 -12.67 -56.64
CA ALA A 257 -1.53 -12.84 -57.41
C ALA A 257 -1.30 -12.56 -58.91
N GLU A 258 -0.59 -11.49 -59.25
CA GLU A 258 -0.20 -11.19 -60.64
C GLU A 258 0.70 -12.28 -61.23
N ALA A 259 1.73 -12.70 -60.50
CA ALA A 259 2.70 -13.70 -60.97
C ALA A 259 2.05 -15.06 -61.26
N ALA A 260 1.05 -15.47 -60.49
CA ALA A 260 0.43 -16.79 -60.61
C ALA A 260 -0.82 -16.85 -61.49
N LYS A 261 -1.49 -15.71 -61.71
CA LYS A 261 -2.71 -15.62 -62.54
C LYS A 261 -2.48 -14.93 -63.89
N GLY A 262 -1.40 -14.18 -64.02
CA GLY A 262 -1.10 -13.33 -65.16
C GLY A 262 -1.79 -11.97 -65.05
N ALA A 263 -1.09 -10.91 -65.48
CA ALA A 263 -1.56 -9.52 -65.38
C ALA A 263 -2.95 -9.30 -66.04
N GLY A 264 -3.25 -9.98 -67.15
CA GLY A 264 -4.54 -9.82 -67.86
C GLY A 264 -5.74 -10.52 -67.22
N ALA A 265 -5.56 -11.37 -66.20
CA ALA A 265 -6.62 -12.22 -65.65
C ALA A 265 -7.38 -11.56 -64.49
N THR A 266 -7.97 -10.37 -64.75
CA THR A 266 -8.63 -9.51 -63.75
C THR A 266 -9.61 -10.29 -62.87
N ASP A 267 -10.53 -11.08 -63.46
CA ASP A 267 -11.57 -11.80 -62.72
C ASP A 267 -10.98 -12.85 -61.76
N SER A 268 -9.96 -13.57 -62.19
CA SER A 268 -9.30 -14.59 -61.36
C SER A 268 -8.52 -13.98 -60.18
N ILE A 269 -7.93 -12.79 -60.36
CA ILE A 269 -7.28 -12.02 -59.29
C ILE A 269 -8.35 -11.51 -58.32
N THR A 270 -9.47 -10.98 -58.83
CA THR A 270 -10.61 -10.54 -58.03
C THR A 270 -11.13 -11.67 -57.12
N ILE A 271 -11.36 -12.86 -57.69
CA ILE A 271 -11.86 -14.05 -56.96
C ILE A 271 -10.85 -14.51 -55.91
N PHE A 272 -9.56 -14.52 -56.22
CA PHE A 272 -8.52 -14.88 -55.26
C PHE A 272 -8.48 -13.90 -54.07
N LEU A 273 -8.47 -12.59 -54.34
CA LEU A 273 -8.50 -11.57 -53.29
C LEU A 273 -9.80 -11.63 -52.46
N ALA A 274 -10.94 -11.97 -53.09
CA ALA A 274 -12.20 -12.22 -52.41
C ALA A 274 -12.11 -13.41 -51.44
N LYS A 275 -11.53 -14.55 -51.87
CA LYS A 275 -11.32 -15.73 -51.01
C LYS A 275 -10.45 -15.40 -49.80
N VAL A 276 -9.35 -14.67 -49.98
CA VAL A 276 -8.49 -14.23 -48.87
C VAL A 276 -9.29 -13.37 -47.89
N GLN A 277 -10.06 -12.38 -48.39
CA GLN A 277 -10.86 -11.49 -47.55
C GLN A 277 -12.03 -12.21 -46.84
N LEU A 278 -12.61 -13.26 -47.44
CA LEU A 278 -13.61 -14.12 -46.80
C LEU A 278 -13.03 -14.83 -45.57
N TRP A 279 -11.86 -15.47 -45.72
CA TRP A 279 -11.16 -16.13 -44.61
C TRP A 279 -10.71 -15.14 -43.55
N THR A 280 -10.19 -13.97 -43.95
CA THR A 280 -9.87 -12.88 -43.03
C THR A 280 -11.05 -12.48 -42.17
N SER A 281 -12.23 -12.32 -42.77
CA SER A 281 -13.44 -11.87 -42.07
C SER A 281 -13.98 -12.97 -41.15
N THR A 282 -13.92 -14.24 -41.59
CA THR A 282 -14.35 -15.41 -40.81
C THR A 282 -13.45 -15.64 -39.60
N ILE A 283 -12.13 -15.72 -39.80
CA ILE A 283 -11.15 -15.90 -38.73
C ILE A 283 -11.14 -14.69 -37.80
N GLY A 284 -11.21 -13.48 -38.34
CA GLY A 284 -11.33 -12.25 -37.56
C GLY A 284 -12.54 -12.27 -36.62
N PHE A 285 -13.71 -12.68 -37.11
CA PHE A 285 -14.93 -12.84 -36.31
C PHE A 285 -14.78 -13.88 -35.19
N ILE A 286 -14.20 -15.04 -35.49
CA ILE A 286 -13.96 -16.09 -34.49
C ILE A 286 -12.98 -15.60 -33.40
N ILE A 287 -11.85 -15.00 -33.80
CA ILE A 287 -10.85 -14.47 -32.86
C ILE A 287 -11.48 -13.39 -31.98
N GLN A 288 -12.28 -12.49 -32.56
CA GLN A 288 -12.94 -11.40 -31.86
C GLN A 288 -13.92 -11.91 -30.77
N ILE A 289 -14.68 -12.96 -31.05
CA ILE A 289 -15.66 -13.50 -30.08
C ILE A 289 -15.00 -14.40 -29.02
N TRP A 290 -14.06 -15.27 -29.42
CA TRP A 290 -13.56 -16.33 -28.54
C TRP A 290 -12.17 -16.08 -27.94
N LEU A 291 -11.29 -15.42 -28.68
CA LEU A 291 -9.86 -15.47 -28.40
C LEU A 291 -9.34 -14.17 -27.78
N THR A 292 -9.91 -13.01 -28.12
CA THR A 292 -9.46 -11.70 -27.61
C THR A 292 -9.57 -11.60 -26.08
N SER A 293 -10.66 -12.09 -25.48
CA SER A 293 -10.84 -12.06 -24.02
C SER A 293 -9.93 -13.06 -23.29
N LYS A 294 -9.63 -14.21 -23.90
CA LYS A 294 -8.74 -15.24 -23.34
C LYS A 294 -7.27 -14.83 -23.39
N ILE A 295 -6.79 -14.27 -24.50
CA ILE A 295 -5.37 -13.93 -24.67
C ILE A 295 -4.92 -12.93 -23.59
N HIS A 296 -5.66 -11.84 -23.41
CA HIS A 296 -5.30 -10.81 -22.42
C HIS A 296 -5.42 -11.35 -21.00
N ARG A 297 -6.45 -12.16 -20.72
CA ARG A 297 -6.67 -12.73 -19.39
C ARG A 297 -5.63 -13.76 -19.00
N TYR A 298 -5.18 -14.65 -19.89
CA TYR A 298 -4.32 -15.79 -19.50
C TYR A 298 -2.84 -15.63 -19.87
N LEU A 299 -2.50 -14.89 -20.93
CA LEU A 299 -1.14 -14.85 -21.49
C LEU A 299 -0.45 -13.49 -21.27
N GLY A 300 -1.19 -12.48 -20.81
CA GLY A 300 -0.69 -11.15 -20.48
C GLY A 300 -0.37 -10.26 -21.71
N ILE A 301 -0.16 -8.97 -21.44
CA ILE A 301 0.02 -7.91 -22.45
C ILE A 301 1.29 -8.14 -23.29
N GLY A 302 2.37 -8.62 -22.66
CA GLY A 302 3.65 -8.84 -23.34
C GLY A 302 3.58 -9.89 -24.45
N PHE A 303 2.85 -10.98 -24.20
CA PHE A 303 2.60 -12.00 -25.22
C PHE A 303 1.71 -11.46 -26.33
N ALA A 304 0.63 -10.74 -25.97
CA ALA A 304 -0.31 -10.15 -26.92
C ALA A 304 0.37 -9.22 -27.94
N LEU A 305 1.35 -8.40 -27.51
CA LEU A 305 2.15 -7.55 -28.41
C LEU A 305 3.00 -8.34 -29.43
N MET A 306 3.44 -9.55 -29.08
CA MET A 306 4.35 -10.35 -29.91
C MET A 306 3.63 -11.28 -30.88
N VAL A 307 2.38 -11.64 -30.61
CA VAL A 307 1.61 -12.59 -31.43
C VAL A 307 1.58 -12.18 -32.90
N LEU A 308 1.26 -10.91 -33.18
CA LEU A 308 1.18 -10.42 -34.54
C LEU A 308 2.54 -10.43 -35.27
N PRO A 309 3.61 -9.77 -34.79
CA PRO A 309 4.89 -9.77 -35.50
C PRO A 309 5.54 -11.15 -35.61
N VAL A 310 5.38 -12.03 -34.61
CA VAL A 310 5.89 -13.41 -34.68
C VAL A 310 5.13 -14.21 -35.74
N SER A 311 3.80 -14.07 -35.81
CA SER A 311 3.00 -14.76 -36.85
C SER A 311 3.37 -14.31 -38.26
N LEU A 312 3.62 -13.02 -38.45
CA LEU A 312 4.03 -12.46 -39.74
C LEU A 312 5.46 -12.85 -40.10
N GLY A 313 6.38 -12.84 -39.14
CA GLY A 313 7.74 -13.33 -39.32
C GLY A 313 7.76 -14.80 -39.74
N ALA A 314 6.98 -15.65 -39.05
CA ALA A 314 6.84 -17.06 -39.42
C ALA A 314 6.27 -17.22 -40.85
N SER A 315 5.26 -16.42 -41.22
CA SER A 315 4.70 -16.46 -42.58
C SER A 315 5.69 -15.98 -43.65
N ALA A 316 6.56 -15.02 -43.34
CA ALA A 316 7.63 -14.57 -44.24
C ALA A 316 8.69 -15.65 -44.44
N VAL A 317 9.05 -16.42 -43.40
CA VAL A 317 9.91 -17.61 -43.54
C VAL A 317 9.27 -18.63 -44.48
N VAL A 318 7.98 -18.92 -44.30
CA VAL A 318 7.25 -19.86 -45.18
C VAL A 318 7.28 -19.40 -46.63
N MET A 319 7.09 -18.11 -46.92
CA MET A 319 7.14 -17.58 -48.30
C MET A 319 8.51 -17.67 -48.97
N LEU A 320 9.61 -17.59 -48.20
CA LEU A 320 10.96 -17.76 -48.74
C LEU A 320 11.19 -19.16 -49.31
N PHE A 321 10.63 -20.18 -48.67
CA PHE A 321 10.79 -21.58 -49.08
C PHE A 321 9.62 -22.12 -49.91
N ASN A 322 8.51 -21.38 -50.01
CA ASN A 322 7.30 -21.84 -50.68
C ASN A 322 6.75 -20.77 -51.63
N ALA A 323 6.80 -21.08 -52.94
CA ALA A 323 6.32 -20.19 -54.01
C ALA A 323 4.79 -20.25 -54.23
N ALA A 324 4.03 -20.97 -53.41
CA ALA A 324 2.60 -21.13 -53.62
C ALA A 324 1.79 -19.92 -53.14
N LEU A 325 0.76 -19.58 -53.91
CA LEU A 325 -0.20 -18.47 -53.65
C LEU A 325 -0.86 -18.49 -52.26
N TRP A 326 -0.99 -19.67 -51.63
CA TRP A 326 -1.62 -19.77 -50.31
C TRP A 326 -0.77 -19.14 -49.21
N ALA A 327 0.56 -19.07 -49.36
CA ALA A 327 1.47 -18.53 -48.35
C ALA A 327 1.26 -17.00 -48.13
N PRO A 328 1.31 -16.13 -49.15
CA PRO A 328 0.95 -14.72 -49.01
C PRO A 328 -0.52 -14.52 -48.63
N GLY A 329 -1.42 -15.40 -49.08
CA GLY A 329 -2.81 -15.41 -48.63
C GLY A 329 -2.96 -15.61 -47.12
N LEU A 330 -2.29 -16.63 -46.58
CA LEU A 330 -2.27 -16.93 -45.14
C LEU A 330 -1.66 -15.78 -44.33
N ALA A 331 -0.55 -15.21 -44.79
CA ALA A 331 0.07 -14.07 -44.12
C ALA A 331 -0.87 -12.87 -44.04
N ARG A 332 -1.63 -12.59 -45.11
CA ARG A 332 -2.61 -11.51 -45.10
C ARG A 332 -3.79 -11.81 -44.16
N VAL A 333 -4.26 -13.06 -44.12
CA VAL A 333 -5.29 -13.49 -43.19
C VAL A 333 -4.85 -13.29 -41.74
N LEU A 334 -3.62 -13.72 -41.40
CA LEU A 334 -3.04 -13.55 -40.07
C LEU A 334 -2.83 -12.08 -39.73
N ASP A 335 -2.24 -11.29 -40.63
CA ASP A 335 -2.04 -9.84 -40.45
C ASP A 335 -3.35 -9.16 -40.07
N GLN A 336 -4.36 -9.30 -40.94
CA GLN A 336 -5.57 -8.51 -40.82
C GLN A 336 -6.44 -9.01 -39.64
N SER A 337 -6.53 -10.32 -39.41
CA SER A 337 -7.32 -10.85 -38.29
C SER A 337 -6.71 -10.50 -36.93
N LEU A 338 -5.40 -10.66 -36.74
CA LEU A 338 -4.72 -10.41 -35.47
C LEU A 338 -4.53 -8.91 -35.20
N ARG A 339 -4.34 -8.08 -36.24
CA ARG A 339 -4.19 -6.63 -36.11
C ARG A 339 -5.43 -5.96 -35.56
N TYR A 340 -6.59 -6.28 -36.13
CA TYR A 340 -7.85 -5.64 -35.75
C TYR A 340 -8.45 -6.21 -34.46
N THR A 341 -7.96 -7.35 -33.98
CA THR A 341 -8.40 -7.98 -32.74
C THR A 341 -7.37 -7.78 -31.63
N VAL A 342 -6.28 -8.54 -31.63
CA VAL A 342 -5.29 -8.61 -30.53
C VAL A 342 -4.44 -7.34 -30.45
N ASP A 343 -3.82 -6.92 -31.55
CA ASP A 343 -2.90 -5.77 -31.55
C ASP A 343 -3.64 -4.48 -31.20
N LYS A 344 -4.83 -4.26 -31.80
CA LYS A 344 -5.68 -3.11 -31.45
C LYS A 344 -6.02 -3.05 -29.97
N THR A 345 -6.50 -4.14 -29.36
CA THR A 345 -6.81 -4.14 -27.93
C THR A 345 -5.56 -3.96 -27.06
N THR A 346 -4.42 -4.48 -27.50
CA THR A 346 -3.15 -4.34 -26.77
C THR A 346 -2.65 -2.90 -26.79
N ARG A 347 -2.78 -2.19 -27.93
CA ARG A 347 -2.45 -0.76 -28.05
C ARG A 347 -3.27 0.10 -27.09
N GLU A 348 -4.56 -0.18 -26.93
CA GLU A 348 -5.44 0.54 -26.00
C GLU A 348 -4.93 0.47 -24.55
N ILE A 349 -4.41 -0.70 -24.15
CA ILE A 349 -3.85 -0.93 -22.82
C ILE A 349 -2.53 -0.16 -22.64
N LEU A 350 -1.70 -0.06 -23.69
CA LEU A 350 -0.46 0.72 -23.64
C LEU A 350 -0.69 2.22 -23.39
N PHE A 351 -1.86 2.75 -23.73
CA PHE A 351 -2.26 4.13 -23.44
C PHE A 351 -2.86 4.32 -22.04
N LEU A 352 -3.13 3.25 -21.29
CA LEU A 352 -3.75 3.34 -19.96
C LEU A 352 -2.94 4.11 -18.91
N PRO A 353 -1.60 3.98 -18.83
CA PRO A 353 -0.79 4.69 -17.84
C PRO A 353 -0.67 6.21 -18.08
N LEU A 354 -1.18 6.73 -19.22
CA LEU A 354 -1.07 8.14 -19.56
C LEU A 354 -2.10 8.98 -18.79
N PRO A 355 -1.74 10.21 -18.35
CA PRO A 355 -2.68 11.16 -17.78
C PRO A 355 -3.90 11.38 -18.69
N GLY A 356 -5.08 11.58 -18.12
CA GLY A 356 -6.36 11.62 -18.86
C GLY A 356 -6.36 12.55 -20.09
N ASP A 357 -5.85 13.77 -19.92
CA ASP A 357 -5.82 14.79 -20.98
C ASP A 357 -4.81 14.46 -22.08
N LEU A 358 -3.67 13.86 -21.67
CA LEU A 358 -2.62 13.45 -22.58
C LEU A 358 -3.01 12.18 -23.34
N LYS A 359 -3.77 11.27 -22.72
CA LYS A 359 -4.26 10.03 -23.33
C LYS A 359 -5.14 10.28 -24.55
N VAL A 360 -6.13 11.17 -24.43
CA VAL A 360 -7.07 11.47 -25.53
C VAL A 360 -6.34 12.10 -26.71
N LYS A 361 -5.49 13.10 -26.44
CA LYS A 361 -4.66 13.76 -27.46
C LYS A 361 -3.70 12.77 -28.13
N ALA A 362 -2.92 12.04 -27.35
CA ALA A 362 -1.93 11.08 -27.83
C ALA A 362 -2.55 9.96 -28.66
N LYS A 363 -3.70 9.41 -28.24
CA LYS A 363 -4.41 8.35 -28.96
C LYS A 363 -4.82 8.81 -30.36
N SER A 364 -5.51 9.95 -30.46
CA SER A 364 -5.97 10.47 -31.75
C SER A 364 -4.82 10.73 -32.72
N PHE A 365 -3.69 11.25 -32.22
CA PHE A 365 -2.50 11.50 -33.04
C PHE A 365 -1.85 10.22 -33.54
N VAL A 366 -1.70 9.24 -32.65
CA VAL A 366 -1.02 7.98 -32.99
C VAL A 366 -1.87 7.13 -33.94
N ASP A 367 -3.19 7.07 -33.73
CA ASP A 367 -4.08 6.27 -34.59
C ASP A 367 -4.23 6.86 -36.00
N VAL A 368 -4.15 8.19 -36.15
CA VAL A 368 -4.37 8.87 -37.44
C VAL A 368 -3.07 9.28 -38.09
N THR A 369 -2.26 10.11 -37.43
CA THR A 369 -1.07 10.71 -38.07
C THR A 369 0.07 9.72 -38.20
N VAL A 370 0.40 8.99 -37.12
CA VAL A 370 1.52 8.03 -37.13
C VAL A 370 1.25 6.89 -38.10
N ASP A 371 0.04 6.31 -38.10
CA ASP A 371 -0.35 5.26 -39.05
C ASP A 371 -0.22 5.71 -40.52
N ARG A 372 -0.61 6.95 -40.84
CA ARG A 372 -0.53 7.49 -42.21
C ARG A 372 0.89 7.79 -42.64
N MET A 373 1.69 8.41 -41.78
CA MET A 373 3.11 8.64 -42.06
C MET A 373 3.87 7.32 -42.22
N ALA A 374 3.56 6.33 -41.39
CA ALA A 374 4.15 4.99 -41.52
C ALA A 374 3.76 4.29 -42.83
N LYS A 375 2.50 4.44 -43.30
CA LYS A 375 2.08 3.94 -44.62
C LYS A 375 2.76 4.66 -45.77
N ALA A 376 2.92 5.98 -45.70
CA ALA A 376 3.64 6.76 -46.71
C ALA A 376 5.13 6.39 -46.76
N GLY A 377 5.77 6.26 -45.58
CA GLY A 377 7.15 5.76 -45.47
C GLY A 377 7.29 4.31 -45.94
N GLY A 378 6.29 3.46 -45.66
CA GLY A 378 6.21 2.09 -46.16
C GLY A 378 6.06 2.04 -47.69
N ALA A 379 5.27 2.93 -48.29
CA ALA A 379 5.16 3.06 -49.74
C ALA A 379 6.48 3.52 -50.38
N LEU A 380 7.18 4.48 -49.77
CA LEU A 380 8.51 4.91 -50.21
C LEU A 380 9.53 3.75 -50.13
N LEU A 381 9.52 3.01 -49.03
CA LEU A 381 10.34 1.81 -48.87
C LEU A 381 10.03 0.79 -49.97
N LEU A 382 8.76 0.49 -50.21
CA LEU A 382 8.33 -0.43 -51.26
C LEU A 382 8.74 0.02 -52.66
N LEU A 383 8.72 1.33 -52.96
CA LEU A 383 9.22 1.86 -54.23
C LEU A 383 10.70 1.51 -54.42
N VAL A 384 11.53 1.75 -53.40
CA VAL A 384 12.97 1.40 -53.45
C VAL A 384 13.19 -0.11 -53.57
N LEU A 385 12.36 -0.93 -52.92
CA LEU A 385 12.52 -2.38 -52.93
C LEU A 385 12.04 -3.04 -54.23
N VAL A 386 10.93 -2.58 -54.80
CA VAL A 386 10.23 -3.26 -55.91
C VAL A 386 10.59 -2.69 -57.28
N GLN A 387 10.83 -1.39 -57.40
CA GLN A 387 10.98 -0.76 -58.71
C GLN A 387 12.33 -1.09 -59.38
N PRO A 388 12.40 -1.08 -60.73
CA PRO A 388 13.63 -1.38 -61.47
C PRO A 388 14.80 -0.43 -61.18
N TRP A 389 14.51 0.83 -60.83
CA TRP A 389 15.54 1.80 -60.44
C TRP A 389 16.08 1.59 -59.02
N GLY A 390 15.44 0.71 -58.24
CA GLY A 390 15.83 0.35 -56.88
C GLY A 390 16.48 -1.04 -56.83
N LEU A 391 15.95 -1.93 -55.97
CA LEU A 391 16.46 -3.29 -55.79
C LEU A 391 15.76 -4.36 -56.66
N ASN A 392 14.66 -4.00 -57.33
CA ASN A 392 13.89 -4.89 -58.21
C ASN A 392 13.57 -6.27 -57.61
N LEU A 393 13.19 -6.29 -56.33
CA LEU A 393 12.94 -7.53 -55.60
C LEU A 393 11.61 -8.15 -56.01
N ASN A 394 11.61 -9.47 -56.23
CA ASN A 394 10.38 -10.22 -56.43
C ASN A 394 9.60 -10.41 -55.10
N TRP A 395 8.37 -10.89 -55.19
CA TRP A 395 7.49 -11.03 -54.02
C TRP A 395 8.04 -11.99 -52.93
N GLN A 396 8.84 -13.00 -53.29
CA GLN A 396 9.50 -13.89 -52.32
C GLN A 396 10.67 -13.18 -51.63
N GLN A 397 11.50 -12.44 -52.39
CA GLN A 397 12.64 -11.68 -51.89
C GLN A 397 12.19 -10.51 -50.99
N LEU A 398 10.99 -9.96 -51.18
CA LEU A 398 10.39 -9.02 -50.21
C LEU A 398 10.27 -9.61 -48.80
N SER A 399 10.30 -10.94 -48.64
CA SER A 399 10.26 -11.58 -47.33
C SER A 399 11.53 -11.29 -46.50
N TYR A 400 12.68 -10.98 -47.12
CA TYR A 400 13.86 -10.52 -46.39
C TYR A 400 13.62 -9.16 -45.70
N ALA A 401 12.95 -8.24 -46.41
CA ALA A 401 12.53 -6.96 -45.82
C ALA A 401 11.46 -7.17 -44.75
N SER A 402 10.49 -8.08 -44.98
CA SER A 402 9.48 -8.46 -43.98
C SER A 402 10.14 -8.99 -42.69
N LEU A 403 11.07 -9.95 -42.78
CA LEU A 403 11.79 -10.49 -41.63
C LEU A 403 12.57 -9.41 -40.85
N SER A 404 13.21 -8.49 -41.56
CA SER A 404 13.94 -7.37 -40.96
C SER A 404 13.00 -6.45 -40.17
N VAL A 405 11.85 -6.09 -40.75
CA VAL A 405 10.82 -5.29 -40.09
C VAL A 405 10.22 -6.02 -38.89
N MET A 406 9.95 -7.33 -39.00
CA MET A 406 9.40 -8.12 -37.90
C MET A 406 10.39 -8.27 -36.75
N ALA A 407 11.68 -8.45 -37.01
CA ALA A 407 12.72 -8.51 -35.98
C ALA A 407 12.80 -7.20 -35.18
N LEU A 408 12.82 -6.05 -35.88
CA LEU A 408 12.78 -4.72 -35.26
C LEU A 408 11.49 -4.50 -34.47
N TRP A 409 10.36 -4.96 -34.99
CA TRP A 409 9.06 -4.87 -34.31
C TRP A 409 9.02 -5.72 -33.04
N ILE A 410 9.52 -6.95 -33.06
CA ILE A 410 9.63 -7.81 -31.88
C ILE A 410 10.51 -7.13 -30.81
N PHE A 411 11.66 -6.61 -31.21
CA PHE A 411 12.54 -5.87 -30.29
C PHE A 411 11.84 -4.66 -29.65
N MET A 412 11.13 -3.85 -30.44
CA MET A 412 10.37 -2.72 -29.90
C MET A 412 9.21 -3.16 -29.01
N SER A 413 8.59 -4.31 -29.29
CA SER A 413 7.53 -4.88 -28.46
C SER A 413 8.05 -5.28 -27.06
N PHE A 414 9.27 -5.84 -26.97
CA PHE A 414 9.94 -6.06 -25.68
C PHE A 414 10.19 -4.75 -24.93
N ARG A 415 10.64 -3.71 -25.64
CA ARG A 415 10.90 -2.38 -25.05
C ARG A 415 9.59 -1.72 -24.58
N ALA A 416 8.50 -1.87 -25.32
CA ALA A 416 7.17 -1.36 -24.99
C ALA A 416 6.64 -1.97 -23.69
N ARG A 417 6.82 -3.29 -23.51
CA ARG A 417 6.46 -3.99 -22.26
C ARG A 417 7.17 -3.39 -21.04
N ARG A 418 8.49 -3.16 -21.15
CA ARG A 418 9.28 -2.54 -20.06
C ARG A 418 8.86 -1.09 -19.82
N GLY A 419 8.65 -0.32 -20.89
CA GLY A 419 8.19 1.07 -20.82
C GLY A 419 6.82 1.22 -20.16
N TYR A 420 5.88 0.32 -20.45
CA TYR A 420 4.56 0.27 -19.80
C TYR A 420 4.66 0.09 -18.28
N LEU A 421 5.43 -0.91 -17.81
CA LEU A 421 5.60 -1.17 -16.38
C LEU A 421 6.25 0.03 -15.67
N ALA A 422 7.27 0.64 -16.29
CA ALA A 422 7.95 1.81 -15.74
C ALA A 422 7.05 3.06 -15.71
N ALA A 423 6.32 3.34 -16.80
CA ALA A 423 5.42 4.48 -16.88
C ALA A 423 4.25 4.37 -15.90
N PHE A 424 3.74 3.15 -15.70
CA PHE A 424 2.68 2.88 -14.73
C PHE A 424 3.18 3.05 -13.28
N ARG A 425 4.36 2.48 -12.96
CA ARG A 425 5.02 2.71 -11.68
C ARG A 425 5.25 4.18 -11.41
N GLN A 426 5.75 4.92 -12.40
CA GLN A 426 5.95 6.36 -12.29
C GLN A 426 4.63 7.14 -12.15
N SER A 427 3.52 6.70 -12.76
CA SER A 427 2.20 7.33 -12.58
C SER A 427 1.63 7.16 -11.17
N ILE A 428 2.05 6.08 -10.49
CA ILE A 428 1.72 5.78 -9.10
C ILE A 428 2.66 6.51 -8.15
N GLU A 429 3.97 6.45 -8.39
CA GLU A 429 5.00 7.08 -7.55
C GLU A 429 4.95 8.61 -7.59
N ARG A 430 4.67 9.23 -8.75
CA ARG A 430 4.68 10.69 -8.93
C ARG A 430 3.59 11.44 -8.17
N ARG A 431 2.62 10.75 -7.55
CA ARG A 431 1.56 11.43 -6.80
C ARG A 431 1.70 11.43 -5.30
N ASP A 432 2.42 10.49 -4.66
CA ASP A 432 2.40 10.43 -3.18
C ASP A 432 3.69 9.98 -2.48
N LEU A 433 4.79 9.71 -3.18
CA LEU A 433 6.06 9.40 -2.50
C LEU A 433 6.93 10.65 -2.37
N ARG A 434 6.77 11.34 -1.25
CA ARG A 434 7.74 12.32 -0.73
C ARG A 434 9.06 11.58 -0.37
N PRO A 435 10.23 12.25 -0.48
CA PRO A 435 11.55 11.63 -0.37
C PRO A 435 11.83 11.22 1.09
N ALA A 436 11.56 9.96 1.43
CA ALA A 436 11.83 9.39 2.75
C ALA A 436 13.24 8.77 2.88
N GLU A 437 14.14 9.01 1.92
CA GLU A 437 15.45 8.35 1.84
C GLU A 437 16.65 9.30 1.98
N LEU A 438 16.55 10.29 2.88
CA LEU A 438 17.73 10.97 3.40
C LEU A 438 17.80 10.76 4.91
N ARG A 439 18.15 9.54 5.30
CA ARG A 439 18.59 9.23 6.66
C ARG A 439 20.01 9.76 6.83
N LEU A 440 20.20 10.64 7.80
CA LEU A 440 21.49 11.17 8.23
C LEU A 440 22.39 10.01 8.70
N SER A 441 23.24 9.52 7.80
CA SER A 441 24.40 8.72 8.13
C SER A 441 25.61 9.38 7.47
N GLY A 442 26.32 10.15 8.29
CA GLY A 442 27.48 10.94 7.92
C GLY A 442 27.53 12.15 8.83
N ALA A 443 28.28 12.07 9.93
CA ALA A 443 28.57 13.23 10.74
C ALA A 443 29.38 14.22 9.89
N ASP A 444 28.78 15.35 9.52
CA ASP A 444 29.49 16.43 8.84
C ASP A 444 30.59 16.99 9.76
N LEU A 445 31.73 17.38 9.18
CA LEU A 445 32.87 17.99 9.88
C LEU A 445 32.45 19.18 10.77
N SER A 446 31.40 19.90 10.37
CA SER A 446 30.81 21.04 11.09
C SER A 446 30.17 20.64 12.43
N THR A 447 29.62 19.42 12.53
CA THR A 447 29.03 18.92 13.77
C THR A 447 30.13 18.65 14.80
N VAL A 448 31.28 18.13 14.36
CA VAL A 448 32.43 17.87 15.24
C VAL A 448 33.05 19.17 15.74
N GLU A 449 33.20 20.21 14.89
CA GLU A 449 33.67 21.53 15.32
C GLU A 449 32.78 22.15 16.38
N THR A 450 31.46 22.06 16.22
CA THR A 450 30.49 22.60 17.18
C THR A 450 30.60 21.89 18.54
N LEU A 451 30.75 20.57 18.55
CA LEU A 451 30.92 19.79 19.77
C LEU A 451 32.24 20.11 20.50
N VAL A 452 33.32 20.37 19.77
CA VAL A 452 34.60 20.79 20.36
C VAL A 452 34.49 22.17 21.02
N GLN A 453 33.71 23.10 20.44
CA GLN A 453 33.44 24.41 21.07
C GLN A 453 32.64 24.27 22.38
N GLU A 454 31.65 23.39 22.42
CA GLU A 454 30.82 23.15 23.61
C GLU A 454 31.61 22.56 24.80
N LEU A 455 32.79 21.95 24.59
CA LEU A 455 33.68 21.51 25.68
C LEU A 455 34.20 22.67 26.55
N SER A 456 34.14 23.91 26.05
CA SER A 456 34.57 25.11 26.79
C SER A 456 33.41 25.87 27.43
N HIS A 457 32.18 25.34 27.38
CA HIS A 457 30.99 26.03 27.87
C HIS A 457 30.92 26.05 29.41
N PRO A 458 30.48 27.15 30.06
CA PRO A 458 30.40 27.25 31.52
C PRO A 458 29.31 26.37 32.18
N GLN A 459 28.52 25.61 31.42
CA GLN A 459 27.44 24.77 31.95
C GLN A 459 27.88 23.31 31.94
N PRO A 460 28.01 22.65 33.11
CA PRO A 460 28.50 21.27 33.20
C PRO A 460 27.75 20.28 32.31
N ALA A 461 26.42 20.40 32.23
CA ALA A 461 25.58 19.51 31.42
C ALA A 461 25.90 19.57 29.91
N ARG A 462 26.28 20.74 29.38
CA ARG A 462 26.66 20.90 27.97
C ARG A 462 28.04 20.30 27.69
N VAL A 463 28.97 20.47 28.62
CA VAL A 463 30.33 19.91 28.54
C VAL A 463 30.28 18.38 28.59
N VAL A 464 29.51 17.81 29.52
CA VAL A 464 29.30 16.35 29.61
C VAL A 464 28.65 15.81 28.32
N TYR A 465 27.61 16.47 27.82
CA TYR A 465 26.97 16.10 26.56
C TYR A 465 27.92 16.15 25.35
N ALA A 466 28.80 17.16 25.29
CA ALA A 466 29.80 17.25 24.24
C ALA A 466 30.84 16.11 24.33
N ILE A 467 31.27 15.73 25.55
CA ILE A 467 32.14 14.57 25.76
C ILE A 467 31.45 13.28 25.30
N ASP A 468 30.19 13.06 25.70
CA ASP A 468 29.40 11.87 25.32
C ASP A 468 29.21 11.76 23.80
N MET A 469 28.92 12.88 23.15
CA MET A 469 28.72 12.89 21.70
C MET A 469 30.03 12.63 20.95
N LEU A 470 31.15 13.21 21.39
CA LEU A 470 32.46 12.96 20.81
C LEU A 470 32.89 11.49 21.00
N GLU A 471 32.56 10.88 22.13
CA GLU A 471 32.80 9.44 22.36
C GLU A 471 31.95 8.57 21.43
N SER A 472 30.65 8.89 21.29
CA SER A 472 29.73 8.17 20.39
C SER A 472 30.13 8.24 18.90
N LEU A 473 30.92 9.27 18.53
CA LEU A 473 31.49 9.46 17.19
C LEU A 473 32.90 8.85 17.04
N GLU A 474 33.37 8.08 18.02
CA GLU A 474 34.73 7.52 18.09
C GLU A 474 35.85 8.59 18.04
N LYS A 475 35.56 9.81 18.54
CA LYS A 475 36.49 10.96 18.59
C LYS A 475 36.89 11.36 20.02
N SER A 476 37.01 10.38 20.91
CA SER A 476 37.41 10.58 22.32
C SER A 476 38.79 11.22 22.49
N SER A 477 39.67 11.18 21.48
CA SER A 477 40.96 11.88 21.49
C SER A 477 40.86 13.42 21.47
N LEU A 478 39.69 13.98 21.17
CA LEU A 478 39.44 15.43 21.17
C LEU A 478 39.06 15.96 22.56
N VAL A 479 38.83 15.08 23.54
CA VAL A 479 38.54 15.47 24.93
C VAL A 479 39.81 16.05 25.56
N THR A 480 39.74 17.30 26.00
CA THR A 480 40.94 18.04 26.43
C THR A 480 41.29 17.74 27.89
N PRO A 481 42.56 17.41 28.23
CA PRO A 481 43.03 17.17 29.60
C PRO A 481 42.84 18.33 30.58
N LEU A 482 42.63 19.55 30.08
CA LEU A 482 42.28 20.73 30.87
C LEU A 482 40.97 20.56 31.66
N LEU A 483 40.07 19.67 31.20
CA LEU A 483 38.82 19.33 31.90
C LEU A 483 39.06 18.64 33.25
N LEU A 484 40.27 18.11 33.51
CA LEU A 484 40.66 17.56 34.81
C LEU A 484 40.76 18.63 35.92
N PHE A 485 40.82 19.91 35.55
CA PHE A 485 40.87 21.03 36.49
C PHE A 485 39.53 21.77 36.61
N HIS A 486 38.46 21.24 35.99
CA HIS A 486 37.14 21.86 36.01
C HIS A 486 36.55 21.90 37.44
N GLU A 487 35.83 22.96 37.79
CA GLU A 487 35.26 23.16 39.13
C GLU A 487 34.24 22.07 39.50
N ALA A 488 33.40 21.68 38.54
CA ALA A 488 32.40 20.63 38.73
C ALA A 488 33.04 19.22 38.79
N PRO A 489 32.76 18.42 39.84
CA PRO A 489 33.30 17.06 39.99
C PRO A 489 32.82 16.10 38.89
N GLU A 490 31.58 16.26 38.41
CA GLU A 490 30.98 15.45 37.33
C GLU A 490 31.78 15.54 36.01
N VAL A 491 32.31 16.73 35.71
CA VAL A 491 33.14 16.98 34.51
C VAL A 491 34.52 16.36 34.67
N ARG A 492 35.14 16.49 35.85
CA ARG A 492 36.45 15.86 36.14
C ARG A 492 36.34 14.34 36.07
N GLU A 493 35.31 13.77 36.67
CA GLU A 493 35.02 12.34 36.65
C GLU A 493 34.81 11.83 35.22
N ARG A 494 33.97 12.51 34.43
CA ARG A 494 33.69 12.14 33.04
C ARG A 494 34.91 12.26 32.14
N ALA A 495 35.72 13.31 32.32
CA ALA A 495 36.96 13.51 31.61
C ALA A 495 37.99 12.40 31.93
N LEU A 496 38.12 11.98 33.19
CA LEU A 496 38.99 10.86 33.59
C LEU A 496 38.56 9.55 32.92
N ARG A 497 37.25 9.27 32.84
CA ARG A 497 36.72 8.09 32.12
C ARG A 497 37.06 8.14 30.64
N ALA A 498 36.81 9.28 29.98
CA ALA A 498 37.12 9.46 28.55
C ALA A 498 38.63 9.33 28.25
N ILE A 499 39.49 9.83 29.14
CA ILE A 499 40.96 9.70 29.02
C ILE A 499 41.40 8.24 29.18
N GLY A 500 40.78 7.47 30.09
CA GLY A 500 41.09 6.05 30.30
C GLY A 500 40.71 5.16 29.10
N GLU A 501 39.77 5.58 28.26
CA GLU A 501 39.29 4.84 27.09
C GLU A 501 39.96 5.27 25.77
N ALA A 502 40.76 6.35 25.77
CA ALA A 502 41.47 6.86 24.60
C ALA A 502 42.78 6.09 24.29
N ARG A 503 43.17 5.97 23.00
CA ARG A 503 44.39 5.23 22.58
C ARG A 503 45.70 5.90 23.04
N SER A 504 46.40 5.18 23.93
CA SER A 504 47.82 5.09 24.35
C SER A 504 48.80 6.27 24.29
N ASP A 505 48.80 7.15 23.29
CA ASP A 505 50.01 7.95 23.03
C ASP A 505 49.96 9.31 23.77
N ILE A 506 48.76 9.90 23.85
CA ILE A 506 48.51 11.16 24.55
C ILE A 506 48.20 10.90 26.02
N ALA A 507 47.45 9.84 26.34
CA ALA A 507 47.02 9.53 27.71
C ALA A 507 48.19 9.27 28.68
N THR A 508 49.29 8.70 28.19
CA THR A 508 50.51 8.45 28.97
C THR A 508 51.16 9.73 29.50
N GLN A 509 51.02 10.86 28.78
CA GLN A 509 51.59 12.16 29.19
C GLN A 509 50.88 12.76 30.42
N TRP A 510 49.66 12.31 30.72
CA TRP A 510 48.81 12.86 31.77
C TRP A 510 48.75 11.99 33.03
N VAL A 511 49.51 10.89 33.08
CA VAL A 511 49.61 9.98 34.24
C VAL A 511 49.89 10.71 35.57
N PRO A 512 50.79 11.73 35.64
CA PRO A 512 51.00 12.47 36.89
C PRO A 512 49.75 13.21 37.38
N GLN A 513 48.97 13.80 36.47
CA GLN A 513 47.74 14.54 36.77
C GLN A 513 46.60 13.60 37.15
N VAL A 514 46.48 12.46 36.46
CA VAL A 514 45.55 11.38 36.82
C VAL A 514 45.90 10.81 38.21
N ARG A 515 47.19 10.64 38.53
CA ARG A 515 47.65 10.20 39.86
C ARG A 515 47.31 11.19 40.97
N ARG A 516 47.35 12.50 40.68
CA ARG A 516 46.93 13.53 41.64
C ARG A 516 45.41 13.47 41.93
N ALA A 517 44.60 13.05 40.95
CA ALA A 517 43.17 12.88 41.12
C ALA A 517 42.78 11.72 42.07
N LEU A 518 43.71 10.82 42.44
CA LEU A 518 43.50 9.84 43.53
C LEU A 518 43.33 10.50 44.91
N ALA A 519 43.78 11.75 45.07
CA ALA A 519 43.61 12.54 46.29
C ALA A 519 42.47 13.57 46.19
N ASP A 520 41.61 13.52 45.15
CA ASP A 520 40.45 14.41 45.00
C ASP A 520 39.45 14.17 46.14
N PRO A 521 38.78 15.20 46.70
CA PRO A 521 37.81 15.03 47.77
C PRO A 521 36.57 14.23 47.37
N HIS A 522 36.29 14.06 46.07
CA HIS A 522 35.11 13.34 45.59
C HIS A 522 35.43 11.86 45.27
N PRO A 523 34.77 10.88 45.91
CA PRO A 523 35.06 9.45 45.71
C PRO A 523 34.88 8.97 44.25
N GLY A 524 33.95 9.57 43.49
CA GLY A 524 33.76 9.25 42.06
C GLY A 524 34.96 9.64 41.19
N VAL A 525 35.66 10.72 41.56
CA VAL A 525 36.87 11.17 40.85
C VAL A 525 38.05 10.27 41.21
N GLN A 526 38.18 9.87 42.49
CA GLN A 526 39.21 8.92 42.93
C GLN A 526 39.06 7.56 42.24
N ALA A 527 37.82 7.04 42.13
CA ALA A 527 37.52 5.80 41.42
C ALA A 527 37.83 5.92 39.91
N ALA A 528 37.40 7.00 39.24
CA ALA A 528 37.71 7.24 37.84
C ALA A 528 39.23 7.39 37.58
N ALA A 529 39.96 8.01 38.52
CA ALA A 529 41.41 8.15 38.46
C ALA A 529 42.13 6.80 38.59
N LEU A 530 41.71 5.95 39.54
CA LEU A 530 42.27 4.60 39.70
C LEU A 530 42.03 3.74 38.45
N ARG A 531 40.82 3.83 37.87
CA ARG A 531 40.46 3.13 36.62
C ARG A 531 41.31 3.62 35.44
N ALA A 532 41.43 4.93 35.26
CA ALA A 532 42.26 5.51 34.20
C ALA A 532 43.73 5.09 34.34
N LEU A 533 44.29 5.07 35.56
CA LEU A 533 45.65 4.57 35.79
C LEU A 533 45.80 3.07 35.46
N GLY A 534 44.80 2.26 35.81
CA GLY A 534 44.78 0.83 35.48
C GLY A 534 44.72 0.55 33.97
N ALA A 535 44.05 1.42 33.21
CA ALA A 535 43.98 1.33 31.74
C ALA A 535 45.24 1.85 31.03
N ILE A 536 45.93 2.86 31.62
CA ILE A 536 47.09 3.54 31.00
C ILE A 536 48.43 2.90 31.39
N ALA A 537 48.57 2.34 32.59
CA ALA A 537 49.85 1.85 33.13
C ALA A 537 49.73 0.42 33.72
N HIS A 538 50.16 -0.59 32.96
CA HIS A 538 49.93 -2.01 33.26
C HIS A 538 50.76 -2.64 34.41
N GLU A 539 51.59 -1.90 35.16
CA GLU A 539 52.36 -2.51 36.29
C GLU A 539 52.26 -1.80 37.65
N ASP A 540 51.62 -0.63 37.77
CA ASP A 540 51.60 0.15 39.02
C ASP A 540 50.23 0.16 39.74
N ALA A 541 49.16 -0.25 39.06
CA ALA A 541 47.79 -0.14 39.57
C ALA A 541 47.45 -1.13 40.70
N ALA A 542 48.02 -2.35 40.69
CA ALA A 542 47.76 -3.35 41.71
C ALA A 542 48.30 -2.94 43.09
N THR A 543 49.47 -2.30 43.13
CA THR A 543 50.09 -1.80 44.37
C THR A 543 49.27 -0.68 45.00
N LEU A 544 48.70 0.20 44.17
CA LEU A 544 47.83 1.30 44.61
C LEU A 544 46.43 0.80 45.02
N ALA A 545 45.92 -0.27 44.40
CA ALA A 545 44.59 -0.81 44.68
C ALA A 545 44.50 -1.62 45.98
N ARG A 546 45.55 -2.33 46.41
CA ARG A 546 45.56 -3.15 47.65
C ARG A 546 45.08 -2.41 48.91
N PRO A 547 45.61 -1.23 49.27
CA PRO A 547 45.15 -0.52 50.46
C PRO A 547 43.70 0.00 50.34
N MET A 548 43.21 0.21 49.11
CA MET A 548 41.87 0.72 48.82
C MET A 548 40.77 -0.35 48.94
N LEU A 549 41.13 -1.64 49.08
CA LEU A 549 40.17 -2.72 49.38
C LEU A 549 39.52 -2.60 50.77
N ALA A 550 40.20 -1.92 51.70
CA ALA A 550 39.76 -1.71 53.07
C ALA A 550 39.08 -0.35 53.30
N ASP A 551 38.82 0.42 52.24
CA ASP A 551 38.18 1.74 52.31
C ASP A 551 36.72 1.64 52.82
N GLN A 552 36.21 2.71 53.43
CA GLN A 552 34.82 2.75 53.91
C GLN A 552 33.82 2.96 52.75
N ASP A 553 34.25 3.55 51.63
CA ASP A 553 33.38 3.79 50.47
C ASP A 553 33.29 2.53 49.58
N PRO A 554 32.08 1.96 49.39
CA PRO A 554 31.88 0.78 48.53
C PRO A 554 32.34 0.97 47.08
N ARG A 555 32.35 2.21 46.54
CA ARG A 555 32.77 2.52 45.16
C ARG A 555 34.28 2.39 44.99
N ILE A 556 35.04 2.80 46.01
CA ILE A 556 36.50 2.69 46.02
C ILE A 556 36.90 1.21 46.15
N ARG A 557 36.26 0.48 47.07
CA ARG A 557 36.45 -0.98 47.23
C ARG A 557 36.15 -1.74 45.94
N ALA A 558 35.04 -1.42 45.26
CA ALA A 558 34.66 -2.01 43.98
C ALA A 558 35.73 -1.79 42.91
N THR A 559 36.19 -0.54 42.75
CA THR A 559 37.19 -0.18 41.72
C THR A 559 38.55 -0.81 42.01
N ALA A 560 38.96 -0.85 43.28
CA ALA A 560 40.18 -1.52 43.73
C ALA A 560 40.13 -3.03 43.49
N ALA A 561 39.01 -3.68 43.80
CA ALA A 561 38.81 -5.10 43.54
C ALA A 561 38.85 -5.41 42.04
N VAL A 562 38.26 -4.57 41.19
CA VAL A 562 38.33 -4.78 39.72
C VAL A 562 39.74 -4.57 39.18
N ALA A 563 40.49 -3.60 39.70
CA ALA A 563 41.89 -3.41 39.32
C ALA A 563 42.77 -4.64 39.70
N LEU A 564 42.45 -5.29 40.81
CA LEU A 564 43.13 -6.51 41.28
C LEU A 564 42.64 -7.79 40.58
N ALA A 565 41.46 -7.78 39.96
CA ALA A 565 40.89 -8.91 39.23
C ALA A 565 41.77 -9.36 38.04
N SER A 566 42.61 -8.46 37.52
CA SER A 566 43.57 -8.73 36.44
C SER A 566 45.03 -8.91 36.94
N SER A 567 45.25 -9.02 38.26
CA SER A 567 46.58 -9.20 38.86
C SER A 567 47.15 -10.59 38.57
N GLN A 568 48.47 -10.69 38.40
CA GLN A 568 49.17 -11.98 38.29
C GLN A 568 49.30 -12.72 39.64
N ASN A 569 48.99 -12.07 40.77
CA ASN A 569 49.05 -12.67 42.09
C ASN A 569 47.72 -13.37 42.43
N PRO A 570 47.71 -14.70 42.67
CA PRO A 570 46.49 -15.43 43.04
C PRO A 570 45.78 -14.91 44.29
N GLY A 571 46.53 -14.35 45.26
CA GLY A 571 45.94 -13.77 46.48
C GLY A 571 45.15 -12.49 46.23
N ASP A 572 45.60 -11.65 45.29
CA ASP A 572 44.89 -10.43 44.88
C ASP A 572 43.59 -10.77 44.14
N VAL A 573 43.62 -11.80 43.28
CA VAL A 573 42.47 -12.29 42.52
C VAL A 573 41.40 -12.88 43.45
N ALA A 574 41.80 -13.67 44.46
CA ALA A 574 40.88 -14.23 45.45
C ALA A 574 40.25 -13.14 46.34
N ALA A 575 41.03 -12.14 46.76
CA ALA A 575 40.52 -11.00 47.53
C ALA A 575 39.55 -10.13 46.70
N ALA A 576 39.84 -9.95 45.41
CA ALA A 576 38.94 -9.28 44.47
C ALA A 576 37.61 -10.04 44.31
N GLU A 577 37.65 -11.36 44.16
CA GLU A 577 36.45 -12.20 43.99
C GLU A 577 35.54 -12.14 45.23
N ALA A 578 36.11 -12.27 46.43
CA ALA A 578 35.36 -12.13 47.67
C ALA A 578 34.71 -10.74 47.82
N THR A 579 35.48 -9.68 47.57
CA THR A 579 35.01 -8.29 47.70
C THR A 579 33.91 -7.96 46.68
N LEU A 580 34.05 -8.40 45.42
CA LEU A 580 33.03 -8.17 44.39
C LEU A 580 31.78 -9.00 44.67
N GLY A 581 31.91 -10.23 45.15
CA GLY A 581 30.78 -11.06 45.57
C GLY A 581 29.96 -10.44 46.71
N GLU A 582 30.62 -9.85 47.71
CA GLU A 582 29.97 -9.10 48.79
C GLU A 582 29.18 -7.89 48.25
N ILE A 583 29.79 -7.09 47.37
CA ILE A 583 29.14 -5.88 46.83
C ILE A 583 27.94 -6.24 45.94
N VAL A 584 28.05 -7.29 45.14
CA VAL A 584 26.96 -7.78 44.26
C VAL A 584 25.80 -8.35 45.07
N SER A 585 26.06 -9.00 46.21
CA SER A 585 25.02 -9.57 47.08
C SER A 585 24.40 -8.57 48.05
N GLY A 586 24.95 -7.35 48.17
CA GLY A 586 24.41 -6.27 48.99
C GLY A 586 23.11 -5.70 48.43
N ILE A 587 22.02 -5.76 49.20
CA ILE A 587 20.68 -5.29 48.78
C ILE A 587 20.40 -3.83 49.22
N ALA A 588 21.26 -3.25 50.05
CA ALA A 588 21.07 -1.89 50.59
C ALA A 588 21.27 -0.80 49.51
N ASP A 589 20.49 0.30 49.59
CA ASP A 589 20.50 1.42 48.65
C ASP A 589 21.86 2.15 48.57
N ASP A 590 22.63 2.13 49.66
CA ASP A 590 23.98 2.70 49.74
C ASP A 590 24.98 2.02 48.78
N THR A 591 24.73 0.76 48.41
CA THR A 591 25.56 0.00 47.48
C THR A 591 25.12 0.12 46.01
N ARG A 592 24.01 0.82 45.70
CA ARG A 592 23.49 0.96 44.32
C ARG A 592 24.53 1.51 43.34
N THR A 593 25.21 2.60 43.73
CA THR A 593 26.25 3.24 42.89
C THR A 593 27.48 2.35 42.77
N ALA A 594 27.86 1.64 43.83
CA ALA A 594 28.97 0.70 43.80
C ALA A 594 28.69 -0.52 42.91
N ARG A 595 27.47 -1.10 42.93
CA ARG A 595 27.08 -2.20 42.04
C ARG A 595 27.10 -1.79 40.57
N ARG A 596 26.67 -0.57 40.26
CA ARG A 596 26.80 0.00 38.90
C ARG A 596 28.28 0.11 38.49
N GLU A 597 29.15 0.62 39.36
CA GLU A 597 30.58 0.71 39.07
C GLU A 597 31.23 -0.67 38.91
N VAL A 598 30.83 -1.66 39.71
CA VAL A 598 31.24 -3.06 39.54
C VAL A 598 30.80 -3.58 38.17
N ALA A 599 29.54 -3.37 37.78
CA ALA A 599 29.01 -3.78 36.49
C ALA A 599 29.82 -3.18 35.33
N ALA A 600 30.08 -1.87 35.34
CA ALA A 600 30.85 -1.17 34.32
C ALA A 600 32.28 -1.73 34.18
N ALA A 601 32.94 -1.95 35.32
CA ALA A 601 34.33 -2.35 35.37
C ALA A 601 34.53 -3.84 35.03
N LEU A 602 33.58 -4.71 35.37
CA LEU A 602 33.58 -6.13 35.00
C LEU A 602 33.53 -6.35 33.47
N GLY A 603 32.99 -5.40 32.70
CA GLY A 603 33.00 -5.47 31.23
C GLY A 603 34.41 -5.47 30.61
N HIS A 604 35.43 -5.06 31.36
CA HIS A 604 36.81 -4.96 30.90
C HIS A 604 37.67 -6.14 31.40
N VAL A 605 37.11 -6.99 32.28
CA VAL A 605 37.80 -8.15 32.85
C VAL A 605 37.50 -9.39 32.03
N LYS A 606 38.55 -9.97 31.44
CA LYS A 606 38.43 -11.15 30.54
C LYS A 606 38.38 -12.49 31.26
N GLU A 607 38.61 -12.52 32.56
CA GLU A 607 38.65 -13.75 33.35
C GLU A 607 37.22 -14.30 33.61
N PRO A 608 36.89 -15.55 33.20
CA PRO A 608 35.52 -16.08 33.23
C PRO A 608 34.86 -16.14 34.60
N ARG A 609 35.65 -16.22 35.69
CA ARG A 609 35.11 -16.29 37.06
C ARG A 609 34.36 -15.02 37.46
N PHE A 610 34.86 -13.86 37.03
CA PHE A 610 34.27 -12.56 37.33
C PHE A 610 33.12 -12.21 36.39
N GLN A 611 33.15 -12.73 35.15
CA GLN A 611 32.08 -12.54 34.16
C GLN A 611 30.74 -13.14 34.63
N ARG A 612 30.75 -14.22 35.42
CA ARG A 612 29.54 -14.80 36.01
C ARG A 612 28.80 -13.85 36.96
N LEU A 613 29.51 -12.89 37.57
CA LEU A 613 28.92 -11.88 38.46
C LEU A 613 28.05 -10.86 37.71
N LEU A 614 28.17 -10.76 36.38
CA LEU A 614 27.30 -9.90 35.58
C LEU A 614 25.86 -10.45 35.49
N ILE A 615 25.64 -11.76 35.57
CA ILE A 615 24.30 -12.35 35.51
C ILE A 615 23.38 -11.82 36.61
N PRO A 616 23.71 -11.90 37.91
CA PRO A 616 22.85 -11.35 38.96
C PRO A 616 22.67 -9.83 38.84
N LEU A 617 23.70 -9.09 38.39
CA LEU A 617 23.60 -7.64 38.17
C LEU A 617 22.64 -7.27 37.03
N MET A 618 22.48 -8.12 36.00
CA MET A 618 21.48 -7.91 34.95
C MET A 618 20.03 -8.03 35.45
N TYR A 619 19.81 -8.67 36.62
CA TYR A 619 18.51 -8.77 37.29
C TYR A 619 18.41 -7.85 38.52
N ASP A 620 19.29 -6.86 38.65
CA ASP A 620 19.29 -5.93 39.78
C ASP A 620 17.96 -5.16 39.86
N PRO A 621 17.43 -4.88 41.08
CA PRO A 621 16.24 -4.05 41.25
C PRO A 621 16.37 -2.64 40.66
N SER A 622 17.60 -2.10 40.61
CA SER A 622 17.90 -0.81 40.00
C SER A 622 18.11 -0.96 38.50
N SER A 623 17.29 -0.28 37.69
CA SER A 623 17.42 -0.28 36.23
C SER A 623 18.77 0.27 35.75
N GLU A 624 19.33 1.25 36.46
CA GLU A 624 20.66 1.83 36.14
C GLU A 624 21.78 0.79 36.24
N VAL A 625 21.69 -0.13 37.22
CA VAL A 625 22.70 -1.19 37.44
C VAL A 625 22.54 -2.28 36.39
N ALA A 626 21.30 -2.70 36.12
CA ALA A 626 21.00 -3.71 35.11
C ALA A 626 21.38 -3.27 33.69
N ASP A 627 21.13 -2.00 33.35
CA ASP A 627 21.50 -1.44 32.05
C ASP A 627 23.02 -1.39 31.84
N GLU A 628 23.77 -0.98 32.86
CA GLU A 628 25.24 -0.99 32.87
C GLU A 628 25.80 -2.42 32.80
N ALA A 629 25.19 -3.39 33.50
CA ALA A 629 25.60 -4.78 33.42
C ALA A 629 25.42 -5.35 32.00
N MET A 630 24.28 -5.07 31.36
CA MET A 630 24.05 -5.44 29.96
C MET A 630 25.01 -4.71 29.00
N GLU A 631 25.38 -3.45 29.29
CA GLU A 631 26.42 -2.75 28.54
C GLU A 631 27.75 -3.50 28.54
N SER A 632 28.20 -3.89 29.72
CA SER A 632 29.44 -4.63 29.94
C SER A 632 29.43 -5.99 29.24
N VAL A 633 28.30 -6.69 29.28
CA VAL A 633 28.10 -7.95 28.53
C VAL A 633 28.22 -7.73 27.02
N GLY A 634 27.72 -6.60 26.50
CA GLY A 634 27.88 -6.21 25.10
C GLY A 634 29.32 -5.90 24.70
N LYS A 635 30.07 -5.17 25.54
CA LYS A 635 31.49 -4.82 25.33
C LYS A 635 32.43 -6.02 25.28
N THR A 636 32.04 -7.14 25.88
CA THR A 636 32.81 -8.39 25.87
C THR A 636 32.93 -8.99 24.44
N GLY A 637 32.05 -8.60 23.51
CA GLY A 637 32.23 -8.77 22.07
C GLY A 637 32.05 -10.18 21.50
N THR A 638 31.83 -11.20 22.34
CA THR A 638 31.54 -12.58 21.92
C THR A 638 30.15 -13.00 22.34
N ALA A 639 29.43 -13.69 21.45
CA ALA A 639 28.18 -14.39 21.75
C ALA A 639 28.45 -15.57 22.69
N ASP A 640 28.73 -15.27 23.96
CA ASP A 640 28.98 -16.29 24.96
C ASP A 640 27.65 -16.95 25.34
N TYR A 641 27.58 -18.28 25.22
CA TYR A 641 26.43 -19.08 25.59
C TYR A 641 26.00 -18.86 27.05
N LEU A 642 26.91 -18.34 27.89
CA LEU A 642 26.63 -17.97 29.27
C LEU A 642 25.55 -16.87 29.39
N PHE A 643 25.57 -15.85 28.53
CA PHE A 643 24.72 -14.66 28.68
C PHE A 643 23.47 -14.66 27.80
N VAL A 644 23.49 -15.37 26.66
CA VAL A 644 22.38 -15.37 25.70
C VAL A 644 21.04 -15.80 26.34
N PRO A 645 20.94 -16.89 27.13
CA PRO A 645 19.69 -17.27 27.78
C PRO A 645 19.16 -16.21 28.76
N ALA A 646 20.06 -15.53 29.50
CA ALA A 646 19.68 -14.45 30.41
C ALA A 646 19.16 -13.22 29.64
N LEU A 647 19.85 -12.82 28.57
CA LEU A 647 19.40 -11.73 27.69
C LEU A 647 18.06 -12.03 27.01
N VAL A 648 17.85 -13.28 26.56
CA VAL A 648 16.57 -13.73 25.99
C VAL A 648 15.45 -13.66 27.04
N SER A 649 15.73 -14.12 28.26
CA SER A 649 14.78 -14.03 29.38
C SER A 649 14.39 -12.59 29.69
N LEU A 650 15.35 -11.65 29.63
CA LEU A 650 15.11 -10.22 29.85
C LEU A 650 14.27 -9.54 28.76
N LEU A 651 14.04 -10.18 27.60
CA LEU A 651 13.11 -9.65 26.59
C LEU A 651 11.67 -9.56 27.10
N ARG A 652 11.31 -10.30 28.16
CA ARG A 652 10.01 -10.18 28.84
C ARG A 652 9.90 -8.93 29.71
N ASN A 653 11.02 -8.35 30.15
CA ASN A 653 11.05 -7.23 31.08
C ASN A 653 10.82 -5.91 30.33
N ARG A 654 9.75 -5.18 30.69
CA ARG A 654 9.30 -3.97 29.98
C ARG A 654 10.38 -2.89 29.84
N HIS A 655 11.21 -2.72 30.87
CA HIS A 655 12.22 -1.67 30.97
C HIS A 655 13.53 -2.10 30.34
N LEU A 656 13.93 -3.35 30.59
CA LEU A 656 15.24 -3.88 30.18
C LEU A 656 15.26 -4.49 28.76
N LYS A 657 14.09 -4.78 28.16
CA LYS A 657 13.98 -5.42 26.83
C LYS A 657 14.74 -4.67 25.72
N GLY A 658 14.75 -3.34 25.76
CA GLY A 658 15.39 -2.52 24.73
C GLY A 658 16.90 -2.72 24.74
N ARG A 659 17.48 -2.72 25.94
CA ARG A 659 18.90 -2.94 26.16
C ARG A 659 19.33 -4.38 25.89
N ALA A 660 18.58 -5.35 26.39
CA ALA A 660 18.82 -6.77 26.10
C ALA A 660 18.82 -7.06 24.60
N ARG A 661 17.86 -6.46 23.86
CA ARG A 661 17.80 -6.54 22.40
C ARG A 661 19.03 -5.92 21.74
N SER A 662 19.47 -4.73 22.15
CA SER A 662 20.65 -4.10 21.53
C SER A 662 21.92 -4.96 21.68
N VAL A 663 22.08 -5.63 22.82
CA VAL A 663 23.21 -6.53 23.07
C VAL A 663 23.12 -7.79 22.18
N LEU A 664 21.94 -8.43 22.13
CA LEU A 664 21.70 -9.58 21.26
C LEU A 664 21.94 -9.26 19.78
N VAL A 665 21.54 -8.07 19.32
CA VAL A 665 21.80 -7.61 17.95
C VAL A 665 23.28 -7.35 17.72
N GLY A 666 23.98 -6.77 18.71
CA GLY A 666 25.43 -6.53 18.67
C GLY A 666 26.26 -7.80 18.49
N TYR A 667 25.79 -8.95 18.98
CA TYR A 667 26.42 -10.24 18.74
C TYR A 667 26.34 -10.73 17.28
N GLY A 668 25.40 -10.20 16.48
CA GLY A 668 25.29 -10.49 15.07
C GLY A 668 24.83 -11.92 14.74
N GLN A 669 25.34 -12.50 13.65
CA GLN A 669 24.85 -13.75 13.08
C GLN A 669 24.92 -15.00 14.00
N PRO A 670 25.92 -15.19 14.88
CA PRO A 670 26.02 -16.37 15.75
C PRO A 670 24.82 -16.63 16.67
N VAL A 671 24.10 -15.58 17.10
CA VAL A 671 22.99 -15.72 18.05
C VAL A 671 21.70 -16.23 17.37
N ILE A 672 21.60 -16.15 16.05
CA ILE A 672 20.36 -16.42 15.31
C ILE A 672 19.86 -17.85 15.55
N ASP A 673 20.76 -18.83 15.57
CA ASP A 673 20.38 -20.24 15.74
C ASP A 673 19.78 -20.48 17.14
N THR A 674 20.31 -19.79 18.16
CA THR A 674 19.79 -19.83 19.53
C THR A 674 18.44 -19.11 19.63
N LEU A 675 18.32 -17.92 19.02
CA LEU A 675 17.06 -17.19 18.95
C LEU A 675 15.97 -17.97 18.21
N ALA A 676 16.32 -18.66 17.13
CA ALA A 676 15.40 -19.51 16.37
C ALA A 676 14.91 -20.70 17.22
N HIS A 677 15.78 -21.27 18.06
CA HIS A 677 15.41 -22.32 19.01
C HIS A 677 14.37 -21.82 20.03
N PHE A 678 14.65 -20.73 20.75
CA PHE A 678 13.71 -20.14 21.72
C PHE A 678 12.39 -19.67 21.07
N MET A 679 12.43 -19.18 19.83
CA MET A 679 11.23 -18.80 19.10
C MET A 679 10.32 -20.02 18.81
N GLY A 680 10.92 -21.18 18.56
CA GLY A 680 10.23 -22.41 18.21
C GLY A 680 9.84 -23.32 19.39
N ASP A 681 10.33 -23.06 20.61
CA ASP A 681 9.99 -23.86 21.79
C ASP A 681 8.61 -23.48 22.33
N GLU A 682 7.66 -24.42 22.30
CA GLU A 682 6.28 -24.22 22.78
C GLU A 682 6.14 -24.18 24.30
N ASN A 683 7.20 -24.55 25.04
CA ASN A 683 7.26 -24.48 26.51
C ASN A 683 7.86 -23.17 27.03
N GLU A 684 8.52 -22.40 26.16
CA GLU A 684 9.07 -21.10 26.52
C GLU A 684 7.95 -20.07 26.76
N ASP A 685 8.23 -19.04 27.58
CA ASP A 685 7.26 -17.97 27.84
C ASP A 685 6.82 -17.32 26.51
N VAL A 686 5.49 -17.29 26.30
CA VAL A 686 4.89 -16.82 25.05
C VAL A 686 5.33 -15.39 24.70
N TRP A 687 5.60 -14.55 25.69
CA TRP A 687 6.06 -13.17 25.48
C TRP A 687 7.49 -13.11 24.95
N ILE A 688 8.36 -13.99 25.44
CA ILE A 688 9.74 -14.13 24.96
C ILE A 688 9.69 -14.51 23.48
N ARG A 689 8.97 -15.60 23.14
CA ARG A 689 8.81 -16.08 21.76
C ARG A 689 8.36 -14.96 20.81
N ARG A 690 7.36 -14.16 21.22
CA ARG A 690 6.78 -13.07 20.44
C ARG A 690 7.70 -11.86 20.26
N HIS A 691 8.71 -11.67 21.12
CA HIS A 691 9.68 -10.58 21.00
C HIS A 691 10.88 -10.92 20.12
N ILE A 692 11.22 -12.20 19.98
CA ILE A 692 12.39 -12.65 19.21
C ILE A 692 12.33 -12.24 17.72
N PRO A 693 11.20 -12.33 16.98
CA PRO A 693 11.18 -11.97 15.55
C PRO A 693 11.66 -10.55 15.28
N SER A 694 11.29 -9.59 16.13
CA SER A 694 11.73 -8.20 16.01
C SER A 694 13.23 -8.04 16.26
N THR A 695 13.81 -8.87 17.14
CA THR A 695 15.26 -8.91 17.39
C THR A 695 16.00 -9.52 16.19
N VAL A 696 15.52 -10.64 15.64
CA VAL A 696 16.12 -11.30 14.48
C VAL A 696 16.08 -10.42 13.23
N ALA A 697 15.02 -9.61 13.05
CA ALA A 697 14.90 -8.67 11.94
C ALA A 697 15.97 -7.57 11.93
N LEU A 698 16.58 -7.26 13.07
CA LEU A 698 17.65 -6.27 13.20
C LEU A 698 19.02 -6.83 12.83
N ILE A 699 19.13 -8.14 12.60
CA ILE A 699 20.37 -8.82 12.19
C ILE A 699 20.23 -9.17 10.70
N PRO A 700 20.78 -8.37 9.76
CA PRO A 700 20.53 -8.51 8.34
C PRO A 700 21.34 -9.67 7.73
N ALA A 701 20.85 -10.90 7.89
CA ALA A 701 21.49 -12.11 7.38
C ALA A 701 20.47 -13.06 6.71
N GLN A 702 20.94 -13.89 5.76
CA GLN A 702 20.09 -14.92 5.14
C GLN A 702 19.55 -15.91 6.19
N LYS A 703 20.36 -16.25 7.21
CA LYS A 703 19.93 -17.07 8.35
C LYS A 703 18.71 -16.47 9.08
N SER A 704 18.62 -15.14 9.19
CA SER A 704 17.47 -14.46 9.82
C SER A 704 16.20 -14.67 9.01
N VAL A 705 16.29 -14.59 7.68
CA VAL A 705 15.15 -14.86 6.78
C VAL A 705 14.72 -16.32 6.90
N ASP A 706 15.67 -17.26 6.88
CA ASP A 706 15.37 -18.68 6.94
C ASP A 706 14.73 -19.08 8.29
N ALA A 707 15.24 -18.54 9.40
CA ALA A 707 14.70 -18.73 10.73
C ALA A 707 13.25 -18.22 10.84
N LEU A 708 12.98 -17.00 10.36
CA LEU A 708 11.65 -16.40 10.37
C LEU A 708 10.69 -17.14 9.45
N VAL A 709 11.08 -17.47 8.22
CA VAL A 709 10.24 -18.22 7.26
C VAL A 709 9.84 -19.57 7.83
N SER A 710 10.70 -20.23 8.60
CA SER A 710 10.39 -21.51 9.25
C SER A 710 9.19 -21.44 10.21
N ARG A 711 8.84 -20.23 10.68
CA ARG A 711 7.76 -19.97 11.65
C ARG A 711 6.54 -19.28 11.04
N LEU A 712 6.42 -19.20 9.72
CA LEU A 712 5.20 -18.71 9.05
C LEU A 712 3.96 -19.61 9.28
N GLU A 713 4.18 -20.82 9.81
CA GLU A 713 3.16 -21.84 10.11
C GLU A 713 2.97 -22.10 11.60
N ASP A 714 3.54 -21.26 12.47
CA ASP A 714 3.45 -21.44 13.92
C ASP A 714 1.98 -21.40 14.42
N PRO A 715 1.58 -22.26 15.37
CA PRO A 715 0.23 -22.23 15.94
C PRO A 715 -0.10 -20.86 16.57
N ASP A 716 0.88 -20.17 17.15
CA ASP A 716 0.66 -18.82 17.70
C ASP A 716 0.48 -17.79 16.57
N ARG A 717 -0.76 -17.32 16.39
CA ARG A 717 -1.13 -16.31 15.38
C ARG A 717 -0.39 -14.99 15.56
N PHE A 718 -0.16 -14.57 16.80
CA PHE A 718 0.52 -13.31 17.08
C PHE A 718 2.00 -13.42 16.78
N LEU A 719 2.61 -14.57 17.06
CA LEU A 719 3.97 -14.88 16.62
C LEU A 719 4.07 -14.86 15.09
N ARG A 720 3.16 -15.50 14.36
CA ARG A 720 3.11 -15.44 12.88
C ARG A 720 3.05 -14.01 12.35
N TYR A 721 2.22 -13.16 12.96
CA TYR A 721 2.15 -11.75 12.60
C TYR A 721 3.49 -11.03 12.84
N LYS A 722 4.14 -11.25 13.99
CA LYS A 722 5.46 -10.67 14.30
C LYS A 722 6.54 -11.17 13.33
N VAL A 723 6.49 -12.43 12.92
CA VAL A 723 7.35 -13.03 11.89
C VAL A 723 7.13 -12.35 10.53
N MET A 724 5.89 -12.15 10.10
CA MET A 724 5.57 -11.46 8.84
C MET A 724 6.07 -10.01 8.85
N ALA A 725 5.86 -9.29 9.95
CA ALA A 725 6.35 -7.92 10.13
C ALA A 725 7.89 -7.86 10.09
N ALA A 726 8.56 -8.80 10.76
CA ALA A 726 10.01 -8.95 10.76
C ALA A 726 10.58 -9.21 9.34
N LEU A 727 9.96 -10.13 8.59
CA LEU A 727 10.32 -10.40 7.19
C LEU A 727 10.08 -9.17 6.30
N GLY A 728 8.96 -8.47 6.50
CA GLY A 728 8.63 -7.26 5.75
C GLY A 728 9.59 -6.10 6.03
N ARG A 729 10.19 -6.05 7.23
CA ARG A 729 11.27 -5.12 7.55
C ARG A 729 12.55 -5.49 6.81
N LEU A 730 13.01 -6.74 6.94
CA LEU A 730 14.22 -7.23 6.24
C LEU A 730 14.14 -7.00 4.72
N ARG A 731 12.96 -7.22 4.13
CA ARG A 731 12.72 -7.02 2.70
C ARG A 731 12.80 -5.55 2.26
N ARG A 732 12.49 -4.60 3.14
CA ARG A 732 12.50 -3.16 2.86
C ARG A 732 13.87 -2.52 3.12
N GLU A 733 14.58 -2.97 4.14
CA GLU A 733 15.82 -2.33 4.61
C GLU A 733 17.08 -2.92 3.96
N VAL A 734 17.03 -4.16 3.44
CA VAL A 734 18.21 -4.86 2.95
C VAL A 734 17.97 -5.45 1.55
N ASP A 735 18.71 -4.92 0.59
CA ASP A 735 18.74 -5.47 -0.76
C ASP A 735 19.61 -6.73 -0.84
N GLY A 736 19.22 -7.69 -1.68
CA GLY A 736 20.03 -8.90 -1.98
C GLY A 736 19.70 -10.15 -1.16
N LEU A 737 18.85 -10.07 -0.13
CA LEU A 737 18.35 -11.24 0.61
C LEU A 737 17.38 -12.08 -0.24
N LYS A 738 17.45 -13.41 -0.11
CA LYS A 738 16.58 -14.34 -0.85
C LYS A 738 15.39 -14.75 0.01
N PHE A 739 14.20 -14.54 -0.52
CA PHE A 739 12.94 -14.91 0.12
C PHE A 739 12.35 -16.13 -0.63
N PRO A 740 12.21 -17.29 0.02
CA PRO A 740 11.72 -18.50 -0.63
C PRO A 740 10.23 -18.37 -0.98
N ALA A 741 9.95 -18.07 -2.25
CA ALA A 741 8.62 -17.78 -2.75
C ALA A 741 7.60 -18.89 -2.45
N ASP A 742 7.98 -20.16 -2.58
CA ASP A 742 7.06 -21.30 -2.41
C ASP A 742 6.45 -21.38 -1.00
N LYS A 743 7.27 -21.16 0.05
CA LYS A 743 6.80 -21.16 1.45
C LYS A 743 5.90 -19.96 1.75
N ILE A 744 6.24 -18.80 1.17
CA ILE A 744 5.46 -17.57 1.34
C ILE A 744 4.13 -17.66 0.57
N GLU A 745 4.13 -18.26 -0.62
CA GLU A 745 2.92 -18.52 -1.39
C GLU A 745 1.99 -19.49 -0.64
N ALA A 746 2.52 -20.54 -0.04
CA ALA A 746 1.72 -21.45 0.79
C ALA A 746 1.05 -20.72 1.97
N ALA A 747 1.79 -19.82 2.64
CA ALA A 747 1.25 -18.96 3.71
C ALA A 747 0.18 -18.00 3.20
N LEU A 748 0.41 -17.36 2.05
CA LEU A 748 -0.52 -16.45 1.40
C LEU A 748 -1.84 -17.14 1.04
N LEU A 749 -1.76 -18.34 0.46
CA LEU A 749 -2.94 -19.12 0.09
C LEU A 749 -3.74 -19.60 1.32
N ARG A 750 -3.07 -19.89 2.45
CA ARG A 750 -3.76 -20.19 3.72
C ARG A 750 -4.50 -18.97 4.26
N GLU A 751 -3.86 -17.80 4.31
CA GLU A 751 -4.50 -16.56 4.75
C GLU A 751 -5.69 -16.20 3.85
N ALA A 752 -5.56 -16.36 2.54
CA ALA A 752 -6.66 -16.15 1.59
C ALA A 752 -7.83 -17.11 1.82
N ARG A 753 -7.57 -18.39 2.15
CA ARG A 753 -8.62 -19.35 2.52
C ARG A 753 -9.33 -18.96 3.81
N GLN A 754 -8.58 -18.57 4.84
CA GLN A 754 -9.14 -18.12 6.12
C GLN A 754 -10.01 -16.87 5.95
N PHE A 755 -9.55 -15.92 5.13
CA PHE A 755 -10.31 -14.72 4.79
C PHE A 755 -11.69 -15.06 4.21
N PHE A 756 -11.75 -15.93 3.19
CA PHE A 756 -13.04 -16.32 2.59
C PHE A 756 -13.90 -17.13 3.55
N MET A 757 -13.30 -17.95 4.40
CA MET A 757 -14.05 -18.69 5.43
C MET A 757 -14.74 -17.73 6.39
N TYR A 758 -14.03 -16.77 6.98
CA TYR A 758 -14.63 -15.78 7.86
C TYR A 758 -15.66 -14.89 7.16
N LEU A 759 -15.40 -14.50 5.91
CA LEU A 759 -16.35 -13.73 5.12
C LEU A 759 -17.66 -14.50 4.88
N SER A 760 -17.55 -15.80 4.60
CA SER A 760 -18.71 -16.68 4.38
C SER A 760 -19.51 -16.88 5.68
N LEU A 761 -18.83 -17.17 6.79
CA LEU A 761 -19.46 -17.37 8.10
C LEU A 761 -20.14 -16.10 8.59
N GLY A 762 -19.47 -14.94 8.50
CA GLY A 762 -20.05 -13.65 8.87
C GLY A 762 -21.29 -13.30 8.03
N ARG A 763 -21.27 -13.60 6.72
CA ARG A 763 -22.44 -13.39 5.85
C ARG A 763 -23.60 -14.32 6.20
N ASN A 764 -23.34 -15.57 6.58
CA ASN A 764 -24.39 -16.50 7.03
C ASN A 764 -25.06 -15.97 8.31
N LEU A 765 -24.28 -15.51 9.30
CA LEU A 765 -24.83 -14.90 10.53
C LEU A 765 -25.71 -13.68 10.23
N ALA A 766 -25.24 -12.77 9.38
CA ALA A 766 -25.96 -11.55 9.05
C ALA A 766 -27.26 -11.79 8.25
N THR A 767 -27.27 -12.76 7.33
CA THR A 767 -28.42 -12.95 6.42
C THR A 767 -29.40 -14.03 6.83
N ARG A 768 -28.94 -15.07 7.53
CA ARG A 768 -29.75 -16.26 7.84
C ARG A 768 -30.14 -16.34 9.31
N ALA A 769 -29.45 -15.61 10.17
CA ALA A 769 -29.64 -15.69 11.62
C ALA A 769 -30.04 -14.35 12.27
N ASP A 770 -30.17 -13.29 11.46
CA ASP A 770 -30.54 -11.95 11.92
C ASP A 770 -29.72 -11.51 13.15
N VAL A 771 -28.41 -11.82 13.09
CA VAL A 771 -27.45 -11.42 14.11
C VAL A 771 -27.09 -9.97 13.85
N ASP A 772 -27.27 -9.12 14.85
CA ASP A 772 -26.92 -7.71 14.75
C ASP A 772 -25.44 -7.56 14.39
N ASP A 773 -25.18 -6.65 13.46
CA ASP A 773 -23.84 -6.29 13.02
C ASP A 773 -23.02 -5.71 14.18
N THR A 774 -23.63 -5.22 15.25
CA THR A 774 -22.94 -4.74 16.47
C THR A 774 -22.53 -5.86 17.43
N SER A 775 -23.03 -7.09 17.24
CA SER A 775 -22.71 -8.21 18.13
C SER A 775 -21.21 -8.50 18.21
N LEU A 776 -20.78 -9.06 19.34
CA LEU A 776 -19.38 -9.36 19.62
C LEU A 776 -18.78 -10.27 18.52
N ILE A 777 -19.49 -11.33 18.12
CA ILE A 777 -19.01 -12.24 17.07
C ILE A 777 -18.96 -11.59 15.67
N ALA A 778 -19.97 -10.79 15.29
CA ALA A 778 -19.99 -10.14 13.98
C ALA A 778 -18.85 -9.13 13.86
N THR A 779 -18.63 -8.35 14.92
CA THR A 779 -17.51 -7.42 15.00
C THR A 779 -16.17 -8.17 14.98
N GLY A 780 -16.06 -9.30 15.70
CA GLY A 780 -14.85 -10.11 15.74
C GLY A 780 -14.48 -10.64 14.36
N LEU A 781 -15.46 -11.18 13.63
CA LEU A 781 -15.26 -11.63 12.25
C LEU A 781 -14.85 -10.47 11.33
N ARG A 782 -15.48 -9.29 11.42
CA ARG A 782 -15.08 -8.13 10.62
C ARG A 782 -13.64 -7.70 10.90
N GLU A 783 -13.24 -7.63 12.16
CA GLU A 783 -11.87 -7.29 12.56
C GLU A 783 -10.86 -8.31 12.01
N LYS A 784 -11.17 -9.62 12.11
CA LYS A 784 -10.30 -10.70 11.59
C LYS A 784 -10.23 -10.69 10.05
N ILE A 785 -11.33 -10.38 9.35
CA ILE A 785 -11.37 -10.22 7.88
C ILE A 785 -10.49 -9.03 7.46
N GLY A 786 -10.62 -7.88 8.13
CA GLY A 786 -9.80 -6.69 7.87
C GLY A 786 -8.31 -6.99 8.04
N ARG A 787 -7.92 -7.52 9.21
CA ARG A 787 -6.52 -7.91 9.49
C ARG A 787 -6.01 -8.99 8.53
N GLY A 788 -6.88 -9.91 8.09
CA GLY A 788 -6.54 -10.93 7.09
C GLY A 788 -6.15 -10.31 5.74
N ARG A 789 -6.85 -9.26 5.31
CA ARG A 789 -6.51 -8.50 4.10
C ARG A 789 -5.14 -7.82 4.22
N ASP A 790 -4.84 -7.22 5.38
CA ASP A 790 -3.52 -6.60 5.62
C ASP A 790 -2.38 -7.62 5.60
N ARG A 791 -2.60 -8.79 6.21
CA ARG A 791 -1.64 -9.91 6.16
C ARG A 791 -1.41 -10.39 4.72
N ILE A 792 -2.45 -10.45 3.90
CA ILE A 792 -2.33 -10.77 2.46
C ILE A 792 -1.43 -9.73 1.75
N TYR A 793 -1.61 -8.44 1.99
CA TYR A 793 -0.73 -7.41 1.43
C TYR A 793 0.72 -7.54 1.90
N GLN A 794 0.94 -7.83 3.19
CA GLN A 794 2.28 -8.05 3.73
C GLN A 794 2.99 -9.24 3.06
N LEU A 795 2.30 -10.37 2.89
CA LEU A 795 2.86 -11.55 2.22
C LEU A 795 3.10 -11.29 0.72
N LEU A 796 2.23 -10.55 0.05
CA LEU A 796 2.46 -10.11 -1.33
C LEU A 796 3.72 -9.25 -1.44
N ALA A 797 3.95 -8.33 -0.49
CA ALA A 797 5.14 -7.48 -0.46
C ALA A 797 6.46 -8.25 -0.21
N LEU A 798 6.40 -9.51 0.25
CA LEU A 798 7.58 -10.38 0.34
C LEU A 798 7.93 -11.02 -1.01
N ILE A 799 6.93 -11.28 -1.87
CA ILE A 799 7.11 -11.91 -3.18
C ILE A 799 7.37 -10.84 -4.26
N PHE A 800 6.59 -9.77 -4.25
CA PHE A 800 6.61 -8.67 -5.21
C PHE A 800 7.31 -7.44 -4.62
N PRO A 801 7.66 -6.41 -5.42
CA PRO A 801 8.27 -5.20 -4.90
C PRO A 801 7.40 -4.51 -3.83
N PRO A 802 7.92 -4.25 -2.61
CA PRO A 802 7.13 -3.68 -1.52
C PRO A 802 6.47 -2.34 -1.86
N SER A 803 7.18 -1.48 -2.61
CA SER A 803 6.68 -0.18 -3.08
C SER A 803 5.42 -0.33 -3.91
N ASP A 804 5.40 -1.31 -4.81
CA ASP A 804 4.33 -1.50 -5.79
C ASP A 804 3.06 -2.02 -5.10
N ILE A 805 3.23 -2.95 -4.15
CA ILE A 805 2.13 -3.48 -3.34
C ILE A 805 1.56 -2.40 -2.40
N ALA A 806 2.42 -1.64 -1.72
CA ALA A 806 1.99 -0.57 -0.83
C ALA A 806 1.21 0.51 -1.58
N ALA A 807 1.66 0.87 -2.79
CA ALA A 807 0.98 1.86 -3.60
C ALA A 807 -0.36 1.34 -4.17
N ALA A 808 -0.42 0.06 -4.55
CA ALA A 808 -1.67 -0.58 -4.97
C ALA A 808 -2.68 -0.65 -3.81
N GLN A 809 -2.25 -1.04 -2.61
CA GLN A 809 -3.07 -1.04 -1.40
C GLN A 809 -3.62 0.36 -1.10
N TRP A 810 -2.76 1.38 -1.13
CA TRP A 810 -3.17 2.76 -0.87
C TRP A 810 -4.18 3.25 -1.90
N THR A 811 -3.94 2.98 -3.19
CA THR A 811 -4.82 3.41 -4.28
C THR A 811 -6.17 2.70 -4.24
N LEU A 812 -6.21 1.42 -3.85
CA LEU A 812 -7.46 0.68 -3.66
C LEU A 812 -8.28 1.23 -2.48
N ALA A 813 -7.62 1.65 -1.41
CA ALA A 813 -8.29 2.17 -0.21
C ALA A 813 -8.77 3.62 -0.37
N HIS A 814 -8.02 4.48 -1.06
CA HIS A 814 -8.27 5.94 -1.07
C HIS A 814 -8.50 6.54 -2.48
N GLY A 815 -8.33 5.76 -3.54
CA GLY A 815 -8.46 6.27 -4.91
C GLY A 815 -9.93 6.43 -5.37
N ASP A 816 -10.15 7.35 -6.31
CA ASP A 816 -11.42 7.43 -7.04
C ASP A 816 -11.70 6.12 -7.80
N ALA A 817 -12.97 5.87 -8.17
CA ALA A 817 -13.38 4.64 -8.85
C ALA A 817 -12.51 4.27 -10.07
N ARG A 818 -12.01 5.28 -10.81
CA ARG A 818 -11.10 5.09 -11.94
C ARG A 818 -9.71 4.61 -11.49
N ASN A 819 -9.14 5.21 -10.45
CA ASN A 819 -7.83 4.85 -9.93
C ASN A 819 -7.86 3.48 -9.24
N ARG A 820 -8.95 3.16 -8.52
CA ARG A 820 -9.18 1.82 -7.96
C ARG A 820 -9.23 0.74 -9.04
N ALA A 821 -9.93 1.02 -10.15
CA ALA A 821 -9.94 0.11 -11.30
C ALA A 821 -8.53 -0.09 -11.89
N SER A 822 -7.75 0.98 -12.04
CA SER A 822 -6.36 0.88 -12.53
C SER A 822 -5.44 0.12 -11.58
N ALA A 823 -5.54 0.32 -10.27
CA ALA A 823 -4.77 -0.42 -9.27
C ALA A 823 -5.16 -1.92 -9.25
N SER A 824 -6.46 -2.21 -9.35
CA SER A 824 -6.98 -3.57 -9.48
C SER A 824 -6.44 -4.26 -10.74
N GLU A 825 -6.44 -3.57 -11.88
CA GLU A 825 -5.92 -4.09 -13.14
C GLU A 825 -4.40 -4.32 -13.08
N TYR A 826 -3.66 -3.48 -12.37
CA TYR A 826 -2.24 -3.69 -12.13
C TYR A 826 -1.98 -4.95 -11.32
N LEU A 827 -2.69 -5.14 -10.20
CA LEU A 827 -2.58 -6.36 -9.41
C LEU A 827 -2.98 -7.59 -10.22
N ASP A 828 -4.02 -7.51 -11.05
CA ASP A 828 -4.44 -8.62 -11.91
C ASP A 828 -3.36 -9.04 -12.92
N ASN A 829 -2.56 -8.07 -13.40
CA ASN A 829 -1.41 -8.31 -14.28
C ASN A 829 -0.14 -8.75 -13.54
N LEU A 830 0.03 -8.32 -12.28
CA LEU A 830 1.18 -8.64 -11.45
C LEU A 830 1.08 -10.06 -10.87
N LEU A 831 -0.11 -10.43 -10.39
CA LEU A 831 -0.38 -11.72 -9.79
C LEU A 831 -0.51 -12.80 -10.88
N THR A 832 0.05 -13.99 -10.63
CA THR A 832 -0.04 -15.13 -11.56
C THR A 832 -0.52 -16.40 -10.85
N GLY A 833 -0.92 -17.41 -11.63
CA GLY A 833 -1.23 -18.76 -11.12
C GLY A 833 -2.31 -18.83 -10.04
N ALA A 834 -2.02 -19.58 -8.97
CA ALA A 834 -2.93 -19.82 -7.85
C ALA A 834 -3.14 -18.55 -7.00
N ILE A 835 -2.09 -17.74 -6.82
CA ILE A 835 -2.15 -16.46 -6.10
C ILE A 835 -3.21 -15.56 -6.71
N ARG A 836 -3.15 -15.33 -8.03
CA ARG A 836 -4.14 -14.49 -8.72
C ARG A 836 -5.57 -15.00 -8.51
N LYS A 837 -5.79 -16.30 -8.68
CA LYS A 837 -7.11 -16.92 -8.58
C LYS A 837 -7.73 -16.74 -7.18
N MET A 838 -6.92 -16.86 -6.13
CA MET A 838 -7.38 -16.76 -4.73
C MET A 838 -7.41 -15.33 -4.21
N VAL A 839 -6.42 -14.51 -4.55
CA VAL A 839 -6.22 -13.19 -3.95
C VAL A 839 -6.96 -12.10 -4.71
N MET A 840 -7.08 -12.17 -6.03
CA MET A 840 -7.72 -11.09 -6.81
C MET A 840 -9.17 -10.80 -6.36
N PRO A 841 -10.05 -11.81 -6.12
CA PRO A 841 -11.40 -11.54 -5.65
C PRO A 841 -11.45 -10.93 -4.23
N ILE A 842 -10.37 -11.00 -3.46
CA ILE A 842 -10.25 -10.34 -2.13
C ILE A 842 -9.95 -8.84 -2.31
N LEU A 843 -9.18 -8.49 -3.33
CA LEU A 843 -8.67 -7.13 -3.57
C LEU A 843 -9.55 -6.31 -4.53
N GLU A 844 -10.36 -6.96 -5.37
CA GLU A 844 -11.36 -6.29 -6.23
C GLU A 844 -12.45 -5.59 -5.40
N ASP A 845 -12.91 -4.44 -5.88
CA ASP A 845 -14.09 -3.74 -5.33
C ASP A 845 -15.38 -4.44 -5.77
N LEU A 846 -15.66 -5.60 -5.18
CA LEU A 846 -16.86 -6.40 -5.43
C LEU A 846 -17.89 -6.22 -4.31
N PRO A 847 -19.19 -6.23 -4.62
CA PRO A 847 -20.23 -6.38 -3.60
C PRO A 847 -19.98 -7.65 -2.75
N VAL A 848 -20.14 -7.55 -1.43
CA VAL A 848 -19.83 -8.64 -0.48
C VAL A 848 -20.50 -9.95 -0.86
N GLY A 849 -21.75 -9.92 -1.34
CA GLY A 849 -22.47 -11.12 -1.79
C GLY A 849 -21.80 -11.84 -2.97
N GLU A 850 -21.25 -11.07 -3.92
CA GLU A 850 -20.51 -11.62 -5.06
C GLU A 850 -19.16 -12.20 -4.60
N GLN A 851 -18.49 -11.49 -3.68
CA GLN A 851 -17.22 -11.91 -3.11
C GLN A 851 -17.36 -13.25 -2.35
N VAL A 852 -18.43 -13.41 -1.56
CA VAL A 852 -18.76 -14.67 -0.87
C VAL A 852 -19.07 -15.79 -1.87
N ARG A 853 -19.85 -15.51 -2.92
CA ARG A 853 -20.18 -16.51 -3.96
C ARG A 853 -18.92 -17.04 -4.64
N ARG A 854 -18.02 -16.15 -5.06
CA ARG A 854 -16.73 -16.53 -5.66
C ARG A 854 -15.85 -17.27 -4.66
N GLY A 855 -15.76 -16.76 -3.42
CA GLY A 855 -15.03 -17.37 -2.32
C GLY A 855 -15.44 -18.82 -2.10
N ASN A 856 -16.74 -19.09 -1.91
CA ASN A 856 -17.29 -20.42 -1.70
C ASN A 856 -16.95 -21.41 -2.82
N VAL A 857 -16.95 -20.96 -4.09
CA VAL A 857 -16.50 -21.80 -5.22
C VAL A 857 -15.00 -22.12 -5.13
N LEU A 858 -14.18 -21.16 -4.70
CA LEU A 858 -12.73 -21.32 -4.59
C LEU A 858 -12.33 -22.24 -3.44
N ILE A 859 -12.94 -22.08 -2.26
CA ILE A 859 -12.67 -22.90 -1.08
C ILE A 859 -13.52 -24.18 -1.01
N ARG A 860 -14.37 -24.43 -2.04
CA ARG A 860 -15.27 -25.60 -2.15
C ARG A 860 -16.23 -25.73 -0.96
N THR A 861 -16.81 -24.62 -0.52
CA THR A 861 -17.80 -24.58 0.56
C THR A 861 -19.18 -24.21 0.02
N ARG A 862 -20.21 -24.48 0.84
CA ARG A 862 -21.60 -24.08 0.58
C ARG A 862 -22.08 -23.11 1.67
N PRO A 863 -23.07 -22.24 1.39
CA PRO A 863 -23.76 -21.48 2.42
C PRO A 863 -24.43 -22.40 3.45
N ARG A 864 -24.21 -22.15 4.75
CA ARG A 864 -24.66 -22.99 5.87
C ARG A 864 -25.81 -22.36 6.65
N ASP A 865 -26.57 -23.15 7.38
CA ASP A 865 -27.58 -22.62 8.31
C ASP A 865 -26.91 -22.10 9.61
N LEU A 866 -27.72 -21.61 10.56
CA LEU A 866 -27.21 -21.04 11.80
C LEU A 866 -26.46 -22.08 12.64
N GLU A 867 -27.02 -23.27 12.85
CA GLU A 867 -26.42 -24.32 13.67
C GLU A 867 -25.10 -24.82 13.08
N GLU A 868 -25.05 -25.10 11.76
CA GLU A 868 -23.82 -25.50 11.08
C GLU A 868 -22.76 -24.36 11.08
N THR A 869 -23.19 -23.10 11.06
CA THR A 869 -22.29 -21.93 11.13
C THR A 869 -21.71 -21.78 12.53
N LEU A 870 -22.54 -21.88 13.57
CA LEU A 870 -22.11 -21.81 14.97
C LEU A 870 -21.23 -23.00 15.34
N LEU A 871 -21.55 -24.21 14.90
CA LEU A 871 -20.73 -25.40 15.10
C LEU A 871 -19.30 -25.19 14.56
N GLN A 872 -19.18 -24.61 13.36
CA GLN A 872 -17.86 -24.30 12.79
C GLN A 872 -17.13 -23.22 13.58
N LEU A 873 -17.82 -22.19 14.07
CA LEU A 873 -17.21 -21.11 14.85
C LEU A 873 -16.80 -21.56 16.26
N ILE A 874 -17.58 -22.44 16.90
CA ILE A 874 -17.25 -23.06 18.19
C ILE A 874 -15.96 -23.88 18.08
N ASN A 875 -15.74 -24.54 16.95
CA ASN A 875 -14.51 -25.29 16.67
C ASN A 875 -13.40 -24.45 16.00
N ASP A 876 -13.51 -23.12 15.96
CA ASP A 876 -12.45 -22.29 15.38
C ASP A 876 -11.19 -22.32 16.27
N ASP A 877 -10.03 -22.40 15.60
CA ASP A 877 -8.70 -22.34 16.24
C ASP A 877 -8.48 -21.01 17.00
N ASP A 878 -9.32 -19.98 16.79
CA ASP A 878 -9.25 -18.69 17.49
C ASP A 878 -10.12 -18.77 18.75
N GLN A 879 -9.48 -18.86 19.91
CA GLN A 879 -10.21 -18.97 21.19
C GLN A 879 -11.18 -17.80 21.43
N VAL A 880 -10.87 -16.61 20.92
CA VAL A 880 -11.75 -15.44 21.07
C VAL A 880 -13.01 -15.58 20.22
N ILE A 881 -12.86 -15.98 18.94
CA ILE A 881 -14.01 -16.20 18.04
C ILE A 881 -14.88 -17.36 18.54
N SER A 882 -14.24 -18.44 19.01
CA SER A 882 -14.96 -19.58 19.58
C SER A 882 -15.71 -19.23 20.87
N ALA A 883 -15.08 -18.52 21.80
CA ALA A 883 -15.75 -18.03 23.01
C ALA A 883 -16.93 -17.08 22.68
N CYS A 884 -16.77 -16.19 21.69
CA CYS A 884 -17.85 -15.33 21.20
C CYS A 884 -19.01 -16.15 20.57
N ALA A 885 -18.70 -17.25 19.88
CA ALA A 885 -19.71 -18.12 19.29
C ALA A 885 -20.49 -18.90 20.35
N ILE A 886 -19.81 -19.40 21.38
CA ILE A 886 -20.44 -20.04 22.55
C ILE A 886 -21.33 -19.04 23.29
N GLU A 887 -20.88 -17.81 23.47
CA GLU A 887 -21.68 -16.74 24.07
C GLU A 887 -22.92 -16.42 23.22
N LEU A 888 -22.80 -16.42 21.89
CA LEU A 888 -23.97 -16.25 21.01
C LEU A 888 -24.96 -17.43 21.12
N VAL A 889 -24.46 -18.67 21.23
CA VAL A 889 -25.30 -19.86 21.48
C VAL A 889 -26.10 -19.68 22.77
N ARG A 890 -25.45 -19.20 23.84
CA ARG A 890 -26.09 -18.92 25.12
C ARG A 890 -27.15 -17.83 25.01
N GLN A 891 -26.82 -16.67 24.42
CA GLN A 891 -27.74 -15.53 24.26
C GLN A 891 -29.00 -15.90 23.46
N ARG A 892 -28.83 -16.68 22.39
CA ARG A 892 -29.93 -17.14 21.52
C ARG A 892 -30.58 -18.45 22.00
N LYS A 893 -30.06 -19.06 23.07
CA LYS A 893 -30.54 -20.32 23.65
C LYS A 893 -30.56 -21.50 22.65
N VAL A 894 -29.54 -21.58 21.79
CA VAL A 894 -29.41 -22.64 20.76
C VAL A 894 -28.83 -23.92 21.38
N TRP A 895 -29.57 -24.54 22.27
CA TRP A 895 -29.07 -25.66 23.09
C TRP A 895 -28.88 -26.98 22.33
N ALA A 896 -29.28 -27.05 21.05
CA ALA A 896 -28.95 -28.18 20.18
C ALA A 896 -27.44 -28.44 20.10
N LEU A 897 -26.62 -27.37 20.24
CA LEU A 897 -25.15 -27.43 20.21
C LEU A 897 -24.51 -27.70 21.59
N ALA A 898 -25.29 -27.98 22.64
CA ALA A 898 -24.74 -28.19 23.98
C ALA A 898 -23.75 -29.39 24.01
N GLY A 899 -24.04 -30.46 23.29
CA GLY A 899 -23.14 -31.61 23.16
C GLY A 899 -21.81 -31.25 22.48
N ASP A 900 -21.83 -30.34 21.50
CA ASP A 900 -20.61 -29.86 20.84
C ASP A 900 -19.78 -28.95 21.76
N ILE A 901 -20.44 -28.13 22.57
CA ILE A 901 -19.77 -27.31 23.60
C ILE A 901 -19.09 -28.22 24.64
N GLU A 902 -19.75 -29.30 25.08
CA GLU A 902 -19.14 -30.31 25.96
C GLU A 902 -17.94 -31.00 25.31
N HIS A 903 -18.04 -31.32 24.01
CA HIS A 903 -16.93 -31.94 23.27
C HIS A 903 -15.71 -31.02 23.22
N VAL A 904 -15.91 -29.74 22.90
CA VAL A 904 -14.84 -28.72 22.88
C VAL A 904 -14.23 -28.54 24.27
N LEU A 905 -15.06 -28.47 25.32
CA LEU A 905 -14.57 -28.36 26.70
C LEU A 905 -13.67 -29.53 27.11
N ALA A 906 -13.96 -30.75 26.61
CA ALA A 906 -13.22 -31.95 26.97
C ALA A 906 -11.93 -32.19 26.14
N HIS A 907 -11.85 -31.68 24.91
CA HIS A 907 -10.77 -32.03 23.97
C HIS A 907 -9.87 -30.86 23.55
N ARG A 908 -10.25 -29.62 23.89
CA ARG A 908 -9.46 -28.44 23.56
C ARG A 908 -8.28 -28.30 24.53
N ASP A 909 -7.22 -27.63 24.08
CA ASP A 909 -6.05 -27.31 24.90
C ASP A 909 -6.47 -26.54 26.16
N VAL A 910 -5.93 -26.93 27.31
CA VAL A 910 -6.15 -26.30 28.62
C VAL A 910 -5.74 -24.82 28.62
N ARG A 911 -4.84 -24.42 27.71
CA ARG A 911 -4.39 -23.04 27.52
C ARG A 911 -5.46 -22.13 26.90
N ASP A 912 -6.53 -22.67 26.30
CA ASP A 912 -7.65 -21.88 25.74
C ASP A 912 -8.69 -21.51 26.81
N TRP A 913 -8.23 -20.78 27.83
CA TRP A 913 -9.01 -20.42 29.01
C TRP A 913 -10.35 -19.74 28.70
N PHE A 914 -10.39 -18.83 27.72
CA PHE A 914 -11.63 -18.11 27.38
C PHE A 914 -12.74 -19.03 26.86
N VAL A 915 -12.38 -20.12 26.21
CA VAL A 915 -13.33 -21.10 25.68
C VAL A 915 -13.82 -21.97 26.83
N PHE A 916 -12.92 -22.41 27.71
CA PHE A 916 -13.27 -23.16 28.91
C PHE A 916 -14.27 -22.40 29.78
N GLU A 917 -14.02 -21.12 30.02
CA GLU A 917 -14.85 -20.24 30.83
C GLU A 917 -16.24 -20.01 30.18
N ALA A 918 -16.28 -19.66 28.89
CA ALA A 918 -17.52 -19.44 28.15
C ALA A 918 -18.37 -20.73 28.04
N ALA A 919 -17.73 -21.88 27.77
CA ALA A 919 -18.40 -23.17 27.67
C ALA A 919 -19.00 -23.60 29.01
N SER A 920 -18.23 -23.50 30.10
CA SER A 920 -18.68 -23.84 31.45
C SER A 920 -19.88 -22.97 31.86
N TRP A 921 -19.81 -21.66 31.58
CA TRP A 921 -20.89 -20.72 31.85
C TRP A 921 -22.16 -21.05 31.05
N ALA A 922 -22.03 -21.30 29.75
CA ALA A 922 -23.17 -21.61 28.88
C ALA A 922 -23.85 -22.93 29.27
N LEU A 923 -23.08 -23.99 29.57
CA LEU A 923 -23.61 -25.29 29.97
C LEU A 923 -24.28 -25.25 31.34
N ALA A 924 -23.74 -24.45 32.27
CA ALA A 924 -24.38 -24.25 33.56
C ALA A 924 -25.72 -23.54 33.45
N GLU A 925 -25.82 -22.52 32.59
CA GLU A 925 -27.09 -21.86 32.29
C GLU A 925 -28.12 -22.81 31.66
N HIS A 926 -27.67 -23.71 30.79
CA HIS A 926 -28.53 -24.74 30.19
C HIS A 926 -29.07 -25.72 31.23
N ARG A 927 -28.23 -26.14 32.20
CA ARG A 927 -28.55 -27.21 33.17
C ARG A 927 -29.23 -26.72 34.45
N MET A 928 -29.16 -25.42 34.79
CA MET A 928 -29.62 -24.89 36.08
C MET A 928 -30.59 -23.69 35.96
N PRO A 929 -31.71 -23.68 36.73
CA PRO A 929 -32.63 -22.53 36.81
C PRO A 929 -31.96 -21.24 37.31
N ALA A 930 -32.47 -20.08 36.88
CA ALA A 930 -31.88 -18.76 37.18
C ALA A 930 -31.82 -18.43 38.69
N GLU A 931 -32.85 -18.80 39.45
CA GLU A 931 -32.89 -18.58 40.91
C GLU A 931 -31.82 -19.43 41.61
N ARG A 932 -31.71 -20.70 41.23
CA ARG A 932 -30.70 -21.61 41.77
C ARG A 932 -29.28 -21.23 41.35
N ARG A 933 -29.08 -20.67 40.15
CA ARG A 933 -27.80 -20.07 39.72
C ARG A 933 -27.43 -18.87 40.58
N ARG A 934 -28.34 -17.94 40.83
CA ARG A 934 -28.07 -16.75 41.66
C ARG A 934 -27.70 -17.11 43.11
N GLU A 935 -28.24 -18.20 43.63
CA GLU A 935 -27.89 -18.73 44.96
C GLU A 935 -26.55 -19.47 44.99
N LEU A 936 -26.24 -20.25 43.95
CA LEU A 936 -25.07 -21.15 43.92
C LEU A 936 -23.81 -20.51 43.34
N TRP A 937 -23.92 -19.50 42.48
CA TRP A 937 -22.81 -18.94 41.73
C TRP A 937 -22.21 -17.73 42.45
N LEU A 938 -21.01 -17.93 43.00
CA LEU A 938 -20.10 -16.90 43.51
C LEU A 938 -18.96 -16.59 42.52
N GLU A 939 -19.02 -17.15 41.31
CA GLU A 939 -17.94 -17.08 40.32
C GLU A 939 -18.02 -15.81 39.44
N PRO A 940 -16.86 -15.30 39.00
CA PRO A 940 -16.80 -14.15 38.13
C PRO A 940 -17.48 -14.39 36.76
N LEU A 941 -17.99 -13.32 36.15
CA LEU A 941 -18.54 -13.34 34.80
C LEU A 941 -17.46 -13.74 33.79
N PRO A 942 -17.81 -14.53 32.75
CA PRO A 942 -16.85 -14.99 31.78
C PRO A 942 -16.32 -13.83 30.95
N ALA A 943 -15.08 -13.93 30.48
CA ALA A 943 -14.41 -12.89 29.69
C ALA A 943 -15.22 -12.48 28.44
N ALA A 944 -15.96 -13.40 27.83
CA ALA A 944 -16.84 -13.11 26.69
C ALA A 944 -18.00 -12.17 27.04
N VAL A 945 -18.61 -12.35 28.22
CA VAL A 945 -19.67 -11.47 28.72
C VAL A 945 -19.08 -10.12 29.13
N LEU A 946 -17.97 -10.13 29.86
CA LEU A 946 -17.25 -8.91 30.24
C LEU A 946 -16.81 -8.09 29.03
N ALA A 947 -16.30 -8.73 27.97
CA ALA A 947 -15.93 -8.07 26.73
C ALA A 947 -17.13 -7.40 26.03
N SER A 948 -18.31 -8.03 26.09
CA SER A 948 -19.56 -7.44 25.58
C SER A 948 -19.95 -6.19 26.36
N GLU A 949 -19.92 -6.24 27.70
CA GLU A 949 -20.22 -5.09 28.57
C GLU A 949 -19.20 -3.96 28.42
N LEU A 950 -17.91 -4.29 28.34
CA LEU A 950 -16.85 -3.32 28.11
C LEU A 950 -17.06 -2.62 26.76
N ARG A 951 -17.37 -3.36 25.68
CA ARG A 951 -17.58 -2.78 24.34
C ARG A 951 -18.72 -1.74 24.32
N ALA A 952 -19.74 -1.89 25.16
CA ALA A 952 -20.85 -0.95 25.26
C ALA A 952 -20.41 0.43 25.80
N LEU A 953 -19.26 0.51 26.48
CA LEU A 953 -18.72 1.77 26.96
C LEU A 953 -18.03 2.53 25.81
N PRO A 954 -18.29 3.84 25.63
CA PRO A 954 -17.68 4.64 24.58
C PRO A 954 -16.15 4.51 24.52
N LEU A 955 -15.52 4.39 25.68
CA LEU A 955 -14.07 4.24 25.86
C LEU A 955 -13.49 3.02 25.14
N PHE A 956 -14.22 1.91 25.17
CA PHE A 956 -13.78 0.61 24.67
C PHE A 956 -14.45 0.26 23.34
N SER A 957 -15.33 1.13 22.83
CA SER A 957 -16.13 0.92 21.62
C SER A 957 -15.30 0.73 20.34
N SER A 958 -14.04 1.19 20.31
CA SER A 958 -13.11 1.00 19.19
C SER A 958 -11.99 0.00 19.50
N VAL A 959 -11.99 -0.59 20.70
CA VAL A 959 -10.96 -1.53 21.14
C VAL A 959 -11.25 -2.89 20.53
N SER A 960 -10.28 -3.48 19.85
CA SER A 960 -10.49 -4.77 19.18
C SER A 960 -10.88 -5.86 20.16
N ILE A 961 -11.64 -6.85 19.70
CA ILE A 961 -12.22 -7.86 20.59
C ILE A 961 -11.14 -8.71 21.27
N ASP A 962 -10.06 -9.03 20.57
CA ASP A 962 -8.91 -9.72 21.18
C ASP A 962 -8.38 -8.97 22.42
N GLU A 963 -8.41 -7.65 22.38
CA GLU A 963 -7.94 -6.79 23.48
C GLU A 963 -8.98 -6.66 24.59
N LEU A 964 -10.26 -6.65 24.26
CA LEU A 964 -11.33 -6.67 25.26
C LEU A 964 -11.27 -7.94 26.11
N PHE A 965 -11.04 -9.09 25.48
CA PHE A 965 -10.81 -10.34 26.20
C PHE A 965 -9.55 -10.30 27.08
N ARG A 966 -8.46 -9.68 26.61
CA ARG A 966 -7.26 -9.46 27.43
C ARG A 966 -7.52 -8.57 28.63
N ILE A 967 -8.23 -7.46 28.45
CA ILE A 967 -8.60 -6.54 29.54
C ILE A 967 -9.52 -7.25 30.54
N ALA A 968 -10.52 -7.98 30.05
CA ALA A 968 -11.43 -8.76 30.88
C ALA A 968 -10.69 -9.81 31.72
N GLY A 969 -9.73 -10.53 31.12
CA GLY A 969 -8.95 -11.55 31.82
C GLY A 969 -7.90 -10.99 32.80
N ALA A 970 -7.44 -9.75 32.60
CA ALA A 970 -6.48 -9.10 33.51
C ALA A 970 -7.16 -8.44 34.71
N ALA A 971 -8.44 -8.09 34.59
CA ALA A 971 -9.15 -7.32 35.60
C ALA A 971 -9.76 -8.18 36.71
N ARG A 972 -9.90 -7.61 37.90
CA ARG A 972 -10.54 -8.29 39.03
C ARG A 972 -11.99 -7.89 39.14
N GLN A 973 -12.89 -8.87 39.15
CA GLN A 973 -14.28 -8.60 39.44
C GLN A 973 -14.50 -8.53 40.95
N ILE A 974 -15.10 -7.43 41.42
CA ILE A 974 -15.33 -7.16 42.84
C ILE A 974 -16.82 -6.87 43.03
N ARG A 975 -17.44 -7.60 43.96
CA ARG A 975 -18.81 -7.33 44.43
C ARG A 975 -18.75 -6.43 45.65
N HIS A 976 -19.59 -5.40 45.65
CA HIS A 976 -19.69 -4.40 46.71
C HIS A 976 -21.08 -4.45 47.34
N GLU A 977 -21.12 -4.38 48.66
CA GLU A 977 -22.36 -4.25 49.42
C GLU A 977 -22.90 -2.82 49.33
N ALA A 978 -24.17 -2.62 49.69
CA ALA A 978 -24.80 -1.30 49.69
C ALA A 978 -24.07 -0.32 50.64
N GLY A 979 -23.83 0.92 50.19
CA GLY A 979 -23.15 1.97 50.97
C GLY A 979 -21.61 1.92 50.94
N THR A 980 -21.01 0.95 50.23
CA THR A 980 -19.56 0.84 50.06
C THR A 980 -19.01 2.05 49.31
N THR A 981 -17.94 2.66 49.83
CA THR A 981 -17.27 3.80 49.18
C THR A 981 -16.26 3.26 48.18
N LEU A 982 -16.53 3.43 46.89
CA LEU A 982 -15.65 3.01 45.81
C LEU A 982 -14.53 4.03 45.60
N ILE A 983 -14.88 5.31 45.69
CA ILE A 983 -13.94 6.42 45.49
C ILE A 983 -14.19 7.49 46.54
N ALA A 984 -13.12 7.97 47.17
CA ALA A 984 -13.16 9.04 48.16
C ALA A 984 -12.78 10.40 47.55
N GLU A 985 -13.35 11.48 48.06
CA GLU A 985 -12.94 12.84 47.70
C GLU A 985 -11.49 13.10 48.15
N ARG A 986 -10.72 13.82 47.34
CA ARG A 986 -9.32 14.22 47.56
C ARG A 986 -8.28 13.09 47.55
N SER A 987 -8.68 11.82 47.42
CA SER A 987 -7.74 10.72 47.19
C SER A 987 -7.33 10.65 45.72
N VAL A 988 -6.08 10.26 45.45
CA VAL A 988 -5.66 9.87 44.09
C VAL A 988 -6.16 8.45 43.84
N PRO A 989 -6.84 8.17 42.72
CA PRO A 989 -7.38 6.84 42.46
C PRO A 989 -6.24 5.84 42.17
N GLU A 990 -6.11 4.84 43.04
CA GLU A 990 -5.18 3.70 42.87
C GLU A 990 -5.77 2.60 41.97
N MET A 991 -7.11 2.56 41.87
CA MET A 991 -7.86 1.62 41.05
C MET A 991 -8.93 2.33 40.23
N LEU A 992 -9.04 1.92 38.97
CA LEU A 992 -10.15 2.20 38.08
C LEU A 992 -11.28 1.21 38.35
N HIS A 993 -12.49 1.73 38.59
CA HIS A 993 -13.69 0.90 38.73
C HIS A 993 -14.60 1.06 37.51
N VAL A 994 -14.87 -0.03 36.80
CA VAL A 994 -15.91 -0.10 35.77
C VAL A 994 -17.12 -0.80 36.38
N LEU A 995 -18.19 -0.05 36.60
CA LEU A 995 -19.47 -0.56 37.08
C LEU A 995 -20.11 -1.43 36.00
N LEU A 996 -20.27 -2.72 36.29
CA LEU A 996 -20.88 -3.73 35.41
C LEU A 996 -22.35 -3.97 35.75
N ASP A 997 -22.70 -3.91 37.03
CA ASP A 997 -24.07 -4.07 37.53
C ASP A 997 -24.28 -3.21 38.79
N GLY A 998 -25.52 -2.78 39.03
CA GLY A 998 -25.92 -1.92 40.15
C GLY A 998 -25.85 -0.41 39.87
N GLN A 999 -26.00 0.38 40.94
CA GLN A 999 -26.02 1.85 40.90
C GLN A 999 -25.07 2.46 41.92
N VAL A 1000 -24.47 3.60 41.57
CA VAL A 1000 -23.52 4.35 42.40
C VAL A 1000 -24.01 5.79 42.52
N THR A 1001 -24.06 6.31 43.75
CA THR A 1001 -24.38 7.70 44.05
C THR A 1001 -23.09 8.50 44.22
N ILE A 1002 -22.97 9.60 43.49
CA ILE A 1002 -21.84 10.52 43.54
C ILE A 1002 -22.21 11.73 44.38
N THR A 1003 -21.40 12.01 45.40
CA THR A 1003 -21.63 13.05 46.42
C THR A 1003 -20.35 13.85 46.67
N GLY A 1004 -20.45 15.16 46.90
CA GLY A 1004 -19.28 16.04 47.10
C GLY A 1004 -19.19 17.16 46.04
N GLY A 1005 -18.43 18.21 46.35
CA GLY A 1005 -18.53 19.51 45.66
C GLY A 1005 -19.86 20.22 45.94
N ASN A 1006 -19.99 21.51 45.63
CA ASN A 1006 -21.19 22.33 45.91
C ASN A 1006 -22.40 21.98 45.01
N ARG A 1007 -22.60 20.69 44.68
CA ARG A 1007 -23.57 20.15 43.70
C ARG A 1007 -24.44 19.05 44.31
N PRO A 1008 -25.68 18.86 43.81
CA PRO A 1008 -26.57 17.81 44.29
C PRO A 1008 -26.03 16.39 44.01
N PRO A 1009 -26.47 15.38 44.80
CA PRO A 1009 -26.14 13.98 44.56
C PRO A 1009 -26.59 13.53 43.17
N GLU A 1010 -25.74 12.78 42.48
CA GLU A 1010 -26.01 12.27 41.13
C GLU A 1010 -25.96 10.74 41.14
N THR A 1011 -26.91 10.07 40.50
CA THR A 1011 -26.96 8.60 40.45
C THR A 1011 -26.47 8.11 39.09
N VAL A 1012 -25.52 7.18 39.11
CA VAL A 1012 -24.91 6.55 37.94
C VAL A 1012 -25.33 5.08 37.91
N SER A 1013 -25.89 4.63 36.78
CA SER A 1013 -26.24 3.21 36.56
C SER A 1013 -25.20 2.53 35.68
N ALA A 1014 -25.04 1.21 35.86
CA ALA A 1014 -24.22 0.39 34.97
C ALA A 1014 -24.74 0.39 33.51
N PRO A 1015 -23.87 0.24 32.49
CA PRO A 1015 -22.41 0.17 32.58
C PRO A 1015 -21.77 1.57 32.64
N ALA A 1016 -20.78 1.79 33.51
CA ALA A 1016 -20.09 3.09 33.64
C ALA A 1016 -18.64 2.98 34.16
N ALA A 1017 -17.71 3.77 33.62
CA ALA A 1017 -16.34 3.88 34.15
C ALA A 1017 -16.23 5.06 35.14
N LEU A 1018 -15.71 4.79 36.34
CA LEU A 1018 -15.62 5.74 37.45
C LEU A 1018 -14.17 6.20 37.67
N GLY A 1019 -13.94 7.53 37.73
CA GLY A 1019 -12.62 8.11 38.07
C GLY A 1019 -11.52 7.88 37.02
N PHE A 1020 -11.89 7.58 35.78
CA PHE A 1020 -10.95 7.23 34.71
C PHE A 1020 -9.97 8.35 34.35
N LEU A 1021 -10.46 9.59 34.20
CA LEU A 1021 -9.61 10.72 33.79
C LEU A 1021 -8.65 11.15 34.90
N GLU A 1022 -9.10 11.08 36.16
CA GLU A 1022 -8.29 11.35 37.34
C GLU A 1022 -7.19 10.30 37.52
N ALA A 1023 -7.48 9.03 37.25
CA ALA A 1023 -6.49 7.95 37.23
C ALA A 1023 -5.45 8.15 36.12
N LEU A 1024 -5.85 8.60 34.91
CA LEU A 1024 -4.89 8.94 33.86
C LEU A 1024 -3.99 10.13 34.22
N GLN A 1025 -4.50 11.10 34.98
CA GLN A 1025 -3.75 12.32 35.31
C GLN A 1025 -3.00 12.24 36.65
N SER A 1026 -3.13 11.14 37.39
CA SER A 1026 -2.69 11.04 38.78
C SER A 1026 -3.18 12.23 39.63
N LYS A 1027 -4.41 12.70 39.39
CA LYS A 1027 -5.01 13.84 40.10
C LYS A 1027 -5.96 13.39 41.20
N PRO A 1028 -6.09 14.17 42.29
CA PRO A 1028 -7.03 13.85 43.36
C PRO A 1028 -8.48 13.97 42.89
N MET A 1029 -9.31 13.02 43.33
CA MET A 1029 -10.74 12.96 43.04
C MET A 1029 -11.49 14.17 43.60
N ARG A 1030 -12.44 14.72 42.83
CA ARG A 1030 -13.17 15.95 43.22
C ARG A 1030 -14.45 15.71 44.01
N ARG A 1031 -15.01 14.51 43.98
CA ARG A 1031 -16.22 14.08 44.71
C ARG A 1031 -16.07 12.58 45.03
N SER A 1032 -16.89 12.06 45.94
CA SER A 1032 -16.91 10.65 46.36
C SER A 1032 -17.97 9.85 45.60
N ALA A 1033 -17.73 8.56 45.40
CA ALA A 1033 -18.66 7.61 44.77
C ALA A 1033 -18.97 6.46 45.73
N ARG A 1034 -20.27 6.25 46.03
CA ARG A 1034 -20.76 5.21 46.95
C ARG A 1034 -21.83 4.35 46.30
N THR A 1035 -21.84 3.05 46.56
CA THR A 1035 -22.87 2.15 46.01
C THR A 1035 -24.25 2.44 46.63
N ALA A 1036 -25.29 2.51 45.79
CA ALA A 1036 -26.68 2.71 46.24
C ALA A 1036 -27.36 1.38 46.66
N GLY A 1037 -26.89 0.26 46.12
CA GLY A 1037 -27.30 -1.11 46.44
C GLY A 1037 -26.13 -2.08 46.24
N VAL A 1038 -26.40 -3.38 46.11
CA VAL A 1038 -25.36 -4.34 45.69
C VAL A 1038 -24.90 -3.96 44.28
N ALA A 1039 -23.59 -3.82 44.09
CA ALA A 1039 -22.99 -3.44 42.81
C ALA A 1039 -21.80 -4.32 42.49
N VAL A 1040 -21.56 -4.57 41.20
CA VAL A 1040 -20.41 -5.33 40.72
C VAL A 1040 -19.54 -4.43 39.86
N THR A 1041 -18.25 -4.35 40.19
CA THR A 1041 -17.28 -3.57 39.43
C THR A 1041 -16.18 -4.46 38.89
N LEU A 1042 -15.74 -4.19 37.67
CA LEU A 1042 -14.44 -4.61 37.17
C LEU A 1042 -13.39 -3.60 37.66
N ALA A 1043 -12.45 -4.04 38.48
CA ALA A 1043 -11.39 -3.22 39.05
C ALA A 1043 -10.06 -3.49 38.34
N LEU A 1044 -9.41 -2.41 37.89
CA LEU A 1044 -8.05 -2.42 37.33
C LEU A 1044 -7.19 -1.46 38.13
N THR A 1045 -6.00 -1.86 38.55
CA THR A 1045 -5.05 -0.91 39.17
C THR A 1045 -4.57 0.12 38.14
N THR A 1046 -4.15 1.30 38.61
CA THR A 1046 -3.60 2.33 37.72
C THR A 1046 -2.34 1.85 36.98
N GLU A 1047 -1.50 1.01 37.61
CA GLU A 1047 -0.35 0.37 36.94
C GLU A 1047 -0.76 -0.67 35.89
N GLU A 1048 -1.81 -1.47 36.13
CA GLU A 1048 -2.36 -2.39 35.13
C GLU A 1048 -2.93 -1.62 33.94
N LEU A 1049 -3.65 -0.51 34.18
CA LEU A 1049 -4.14 0.36 33.11
C LEU A 1049 -2.98 0.97 32.31
N ARG A 1050 -1.93 1.42 33.01
CA ARG A 1050 -0.66 1.89 32.42
C ARG A 1050 -0.06 0.87 31.47
N THR A 1051 -0.05 -0.38 31.92
CA THR A 1051 0.45 -1.51 31.14
C THR A 1051 -0.45 -1.79 29.94
N GLN A 1052 -1.77 -1.84 30.10
CA GLN A 1052 -2.68 -2.08 28.98
C GLN A 1052 -2.55 -0.98 27.90
N LEU A 1053 -2.39 0.28 28.29
CA LEU A 1053 -2.20 1.39 27.35
C LEU A 1053 -0.86 1.35 26.62
N ALA A 1054 0.21 0.97 27.32
CA ALA A 1054 1.55 0.81 26.76
C ALA A 1054 1.60 -0.23 25.64
N TYR A 1055 0.91 -1.36 25.82
CA TYR A 1055 0.97 -2.50 24.91
C TYR A 1055 -0.13 -2.50 23.85
N ASN A 1056 -1.08 -1.57 23.92
CA ASN A 1056 -2.25 -1.57 23.06
C ASN A 1056 -2.46 -0.22 22.36
N PRO A 1057 -1.83 -0.01 21.19
CA PRO A 1057 -2.01 1.19 20.40
C PRO A 1057 -3.48 1.44 19.99
N GLU A 1058 -4.30 0.39 19.85
CA GLU A 1058 -5.71 0.54 19.48
C GLU A 1058 -6.56 1.08 20.63
N LEU A 1059 -6.27 0.68 21.87
CA LEU A 1059 -6.87 1.27 23.07
C LEU A 1059 -6.51 2.75 23.18
N VAL A 1060 -5.24 3.07 22.95
CA VAL A 1060 -4.74 4.45 22.93
C VAL A 1060 -5.40 5.27 21.82
N ARG A 1061 -5.54 4.71 20.61
CA ARG A 1061 -6.25 5.35 19.50
C ARG A 1061 -7.72 5.59 19.85
N GLY A 1062 -8.38 4.60 20.46
CA GLY A 1062 -9.76 4.71 20.90
C GLY A 1062 -9.99 5.79 21.95
N LEU A 1063 -9.05 5.90 22.89
CA LEU A 1063 -9.01 6.99 23.86
C LEU A 1063 -8.88 8.34 23.19
N PHE A 1064 -7.90 8.51 22.31
CA PHE A 1064 -7.74 9.75 21.55
C PHE A 1064 -8.97 10.05 20.68
N ALA A 1065 -9.60 9.05 20.06
CA ALA A 1065 -10.83 9.22 19.28
C ALA A 1065 -12.01 9.70 20.14
N THR A 1066 -12.21 9.08 21.31
CA THR A 1066 -13.25 9.44 22.28
C THR A 1066 -13.05 10.87 22.79
N MET A 1067 -11.81 11.22 23.12
CA MET A 1067 -11.46 12.56 23.55
C MET A 1067 -11.61 13.58 22.41
N ALA A 1068 -11.32 13.20 21.17
CA ALA A 1068 -11.40 14.08 20.00
C ALA A 1068 -12.84 14.38 19.62
N ASP A 1069 -13.70 13.37 19.68
CA ASP A 1069 -15.12 13.52 19.44
C ASP A 1069 -15.74 14.44 20.50
N ARG A 1070 -15.35 14.27 21.77
CA ARG A 1070 -15.77 15.17 22.86
C ARG A 1070 -15.29 16.61 22.65
N ALA A 1071 -14.04 16.80 22.24
CA ALA A 1071 -13.50 18.12 21.91
C ALA A 1071 -14.26 18.77 20.73
N ARG A 1072 -14.55 18.00 19.68
CA ARG A 1072 -15.34 18.46 18.51
C ARG A 1072 -16.76 18.88 18.90
N ARG A 1073 -17.47 18.08 19.70
CA ARG A 1073 -18.82 18.39 20.20
C ARG A 1073 -18.86 19.66 21.07
N SER A 1074 -17.77 19.95 21.78
CA SER A 1074 -17.64 21.14 22.65
C SER A 1074 -17.33 22.45 21.90
N GLY A 1075 -17.18 22.42 20.56
CA GLY A 1075 -16.94 23.61 19.74
C GLY A 1075 -15.56 24.26 19.91
N ARG A 1076 -14.55 23.51 20.38
CA ARG A 1076 -13.20 24.02 20.67
C ARG A 1076 -12.31 24.09 19.41
N LYS A 1077 -11.31 24.99 19.43
CA LYS A 1077 -10.45 25.37 18.29
C LYS A 1077 -9.54 24.22 17.82
N GLU A 1078 -9.33 24.11 16.50
CA GLU A 1078 -8.44 23.14 15.84
C GLU A 1078 -6.97 23.62 15.72
N VAL A 1079 -6.75 24.91 15.99
CA VAL A 1079 -5.43 25.57 16.07
C VAL A 1079 -5.13 25.92 17.52
N PHE A 1080 -3.94 25.56 17.99
CA PHE A 1080 -3.51 25.81 19.37
C PHE A 1080 -2.23 26.62 19.42
N ALA A 1081 -2.23 27.70 20.20
CA ALA A 1081 -1.03 28.47 20.47
C ALA A 1081 -0.11 27.71 21.45
N SER A 1082 1.16 27.50 21.08
CA SER A 1082 2.14 26.89 21.98
C SER A 1082 2.59 27.83 23.11
N GLY A 1083 2.38 29.14 22.95
CA GLY A 1083 2.93 30.17 23.84
C GLY A 1083 4.42 30.48 23.62
N ALA A 1084 5.08 29.82 22.66
CA ALA A 1084 6.52 29.95 22.37
C ALA A 1084 6.81 30.57 20.99
N ALA A 1085 5.92 31.43 20.49
CA ALA A 1085 5.97 31.96 19.12
C ALA A 1085 7.30 32.67 18.78
N THR A 1086 7.83 33.47 19.71
CA THR A 1086 9.06 34.25 19.49
C THR A 1086 10.29 33.35 19.44
N ASP A 1087 10.39 32.39 20.36
CA ASP A 1087 11.51 31.44 20.44
C ASP A 1087 11.55 30.52 19.21
N LEU A 1088 10.39 30.01 18.77
CA LEU A 1088 10.29 29.13 17.60
C LEU A 1088 10.60 29.86 16.28
N GLN A 1089 10.21 31.13 16.17
CA GLN A 1089 10.58 31.98 15.03
C GLN A 1089 12.09 32.22 14.99
N GLN A 1090 12.73 32.43 16.15
CA GLN A 1090 14.17 32.63 16.22
C GLN A 1090 14.95 31.37 15.80
N LEU A 1091 14.55 30.19 16.30
CA LEU A 1091 15.12 28.90 15.89
C LEU A 1091 14.95 28.62 14.38
N ALA A 1092 13.86 29.11 13.77
CA ALA A 1092 13.64 28.97 12.33
C ALA A 1092 14.60 29.83 11.50
N VAL A 1093 15.06 30.97 12.03
CA VAL A 1093 16.00 31.88 11.36
C VAL A 1093 17.43 31.38 11.48
N GLU A 1094 17.80 30.77 12.60
CA GLU A 1094 19.14 30.24 12.88
C GLU A 1094 19.44 28.94 12.09
N GLY A 1095 18.41 28.28 11.57
CA GLY A 1095 18.50 27.06 10.78
C GLY A 1095 18.19 25.82 11.61
N LEU A 1096 17.37 24.91 11.06
CA LEU A 1096 16.84 23.75 11.80
C LEU A 1096 17.79 22.55 11.73
N GLN A 1097 18.90 22.60 12.45
CA GLN A 1097 19.75 21.44 12.71
C GLN A 1097 19.08 20.51 13.76
N PRO A 1098 19.61 19.30 14.01
CA PRO A 1098 18.97 18.34 14.91
C PRO A 1098 18.72 18.86 16.33
N VAL A 1099 19.57 19.76 16.83
CA VAL A 1099 19.47 20.32 18.19
C VAL A 1099 18.30 21.31 18.28
N GLU A 1100 18.13 22.17 17.29
CA GLU A 1100 17.05 23.16 17.22
C GLU A 1100 15.69 22.47 17.09
N LYS A 1101 15.61 21.32 16.41
CA LYS A 1101 14.39 20.48 16.38
C LYS A 1101 14.04 19.94 17.76
N VAL A 1102 15.02 19.48 18.54
CA VAL A 1102 14.80 19.00 19.91
C VAL A 1102 14.28 20.13 20.80
N LEU A 1103 14.93 21.30 20.74
CA LEU A 1103 14.52 22.48 21.49
C LEU A 1103 13.12 22.95 21.09
N ALA A 1104 12.79 22.94 19.79
CA ALA A 1104 11.47 23.31 19.29
C ALA A 1104 10.38 22.37 19.83
N ILE A 1105 10.62 21.05 19.82
CA ILE A 1105 9.66 20.05 20.32
C ILE A 1105 9.40 20.23 21.82
N GLN A 1106 10.44 20.44 22.63
CA GLN A 1106 10.29 20.63 24.09
C GLN A 1106 9.51 21.90 24.48
N ARG A 1107 9.44 22.89 23.58
CA ARG A 1107 8.68 24.14 23.80
C ARG A 1107 7.20 24.02 23.47
N VAL A 1108 6.77 22.94 22.84
CA VAL A 1108 5.36 22.67 22.54
C VAL A 1108 4.67 22.09 23.78
N GLY A 1109 3.56 22.68 24.22
CA GLY A 1109 2.85 22.26 25.44
C GLY A 1109 2.50 20.76 25.50
N VAL A 1110 2.16 20.15 24.36
CA VAL A 1110 1.84 18.73 24.24
C VAL A 1110 3.05 17.81 24.52
N PHE A 1111 4.27 18.25 24.24
CA PHE A 1111 5.52 17.49 24.42
C PHE A 1111 6.39 18.03 25.57
N ARG A 1112 5.86 18.95 26.39
CA ARG A 1112 6.62 19.66 27.43
C ARG A 1112 7.24 18.73 28.49
N HIS A 1113 6.61 17.58 28.71
CA HIS A 1113 7.04 16.59 29.71
C HIS A 1113 8.14 15.64 29.20
N PHE A 1114 8.54 15.75 27.93
CA PHE A 1114 9.55 14.86 27.34
C PHE A 1114 10.96 15.32 27.74
N SER A 1115 11.77 14.37 28.20
CA SER A 1115 13.21 14.58 28.42
C SER A 1115 13.93 14.92 27.09
N ALA A 1116 15.15 15.44 27.19
CA ALA A 1116 15.95 15.77 25.99
C ALA A 1116 16.20 14.54 25.10
N GLN A 1117 16.40 13.37 25.70
CA GLN A 1117 16.59 12.10 24.99
C GLN A 1117 15.29 11.64 24.28
N GLU A 1118 14.13 11.79 24.93
CA GLU A 1118 12.82 11.48 24.34
C GLU A 1118 12.47 12.44 23.19
N ALA A 1119 12.75 13.73 23.36
CA ALA A 1119 12.57 14.75 22.34
C ALA A 1119 13.51 14.53 21.13
N GLN A 1120 14.72 13.98 21.33
CA GLN A 1120 15.62 13.58 20.25
C GLN A 1120 15.02 12.47 19.39
N HIS A 1121 14.32 11.50 20.00
CA HIS A 1121 13.64 10.45 19.24
C HIS A 1121 12.53 11.01 18.35
N LEU A 1122 11.77 12.00 18.83
CA LEU A 1122 10.82 12.72 18.00
C LEU A 1122 11.50 13.58 16.92
N ALA A 1123 12.59 14.27 17.24
CA ALA A 1123 13.30 15.13 16.29
C ALA A 1123 13.80 14.34 15.06
N ARG A 1124 14.18 13.07 15.25
CA ARG A 1124 14.61 12.16 14.16
C ARG A 1124 13.52 11.81 13.16
N ILE A 1125 12.27 11.75 13.60
CA ILE A 1125 11.11 11.46 12.73
C ILE A 1125 10.43 12.75 12.21
N THR A 1126 10.86 13.91 12.70
CA THR A 1126 10.26 15.21 12.37
C THR A 1126 10.82 15.76 11.06
N ARG A 1127 9.94 15.97 10.08
CA ARG A 1127 10.29 16.53 8.77
C ARG A 1127 10.15 18.04 8.76
N THR A 1128 11.07 18.72 8.08
CA THR A 1128 10.99 20.16 7.84
C THR A 1128 10.25 20.40 6.53
N VAL A 1129 9.29 21.32 6.52
CA VAL A 1129 8.47 21.65 5.35
C VAL A 1129 8.56 23.15 5.08
N ASP A 1130 9.10 23.50 3.91
CA ASP A 1130 9.14 24.88 3.44
C ASP A 1130 7.76 25.32 2.95
N MET A 1131 7.24 26.39 3.54
CA MET A 1131 5.93 26.93 3.22
C MET A 1131 6.07 28.09 2.25
N LYS A 1132 5.44 27.98 1.07
CA LYS A 1132 5.38 29.05 0.07
C LYS A 1132 3.99 29.68 0.04
N ALA A 1133 3.89 31.00 0.10
CA ALA A 1133 2.62 31.71 0.01
C ALA A 1133 1.79 31.28 -1.22
N GLY A 1134 0.49 31.04 -1.03
CA GLY A 1134 -0.44 30.54 -2.04
C GLY A 1134 -0.39 29.02 -2.28
N ALA A 1135 0.58 28.30 -1.72
CA ALA A 1135 0.62 26.84 -1.81
C ALA A 1135 -0.36 26.19 -0.83
N GLN A 1136 -0.86 25.01 -1.20
CA GLN A 1136 -1.62 24.17 -0.29
C GLN A 1136 -0.64 23.41 0.61
N LEU A 1137 -0.73 23.60 1.93
CA LEU A 1137 0.11 22.92 2.91
C LEU A 1137 -0.31 21.45 3.08
N PHE A 1138 -1.61 21.21 3.22
CA PHE A 1138 -2.20 19.86 3.19
C PHE A 1138 -3.68 19.87 2.77
N LYS A 1139 -4.18 18.70 2.35
CA LYS A 1139 -5.60 18.47 1.98
C LYS A 1139 -6.40 17.84 3.11
N ALA A 1140 -7.72 18.05 3.09
CA ALA A 1140 -8.66 17.42 4.03
C ALA A 1140 -8.61 15.89 4.04
N THR A 1141 -8.15 15.25 2.96
CA THR A 1141 -8.00 13.79 2.81
C THR A 1141 -6.57 13.29 3.04
N GLU A 1142 -5.63 14.18 3.38
CA GLU A 1142 -4.23 13.83 3.58
C GLU A 1142 -4.03 13.10 4.92
N ARG A 1143 -2.90 12.40 5.06
CA ARG A 1143 -2.62 11.60 6.26
C ARG A 1143 -2.63 12.49 7.51
N PRO A 1144 -3.20 12.01 8.63
CA PRO A 1144 -3.14 12.71 9.91
C PRO A 1144 -1.68 12.97 10.31
N ALA A 1145 -1.35 14.24 10.55
CA ALA A 1145 -0.04 14.67 11.00
C ALA A 1145 -0.16 15.87 11.95
N THR A 1146 0.79 15.98 12.86
CA THR A 1146 0.93 17.16 13.73
C THR A 1146 1.85 18.15 13.03
N TRP A 1147 1.36 19.36 12.81
CA TRP A 1147 2.11 20.44 12.18
C TRP A 1147 2.44 21.51 13.21
N LEU A 1148 3.72 21.81 13.38
CA LEU A 1148 4.19 22.93 14.19
C LEU A 1148 4.64 24.04 13.25
N ILE A 1149 3.92 25.16 13.24
CA ILE A 1149 4.28 26.31 12.41
C ILE A 1149 5.42 27.05 13.10
N MET A 1150 6.62 26.98 12.56
CA MET A 1150 7.80 27.65 13.12
C MET A 1150 7.79 29.13 12.76
N SER A 1151 7.45 29.44 11.51
CA SER A 1151 7.29 30.79 10.98
C SER A 1151 6.27 30.81 9.83
N GLY A 1152 5.69 31.97 9.52
CA GLY A 1152 4.66 32.12 8.48
C GLY A 1152 3.23 32.03 9.01
N GLU A 1153 2.26 31.97 8.09
CA GLU A 1153 0.83 31.95 8.39
C GLU A 1153 0.09 30.99 7.45
N VAL A 1154 -0.89 30.26 8.00
CA VAL A 1154 -1.70 29.24 7.33
C VAL A 1154 -3.16 29.46 7.64
N GLU A 1155 -4.01 29.48 6.62
CA GLU A 1155 -5.46 29.50 6.73
C GLU A 1155 -6.05 28.10 6.52
N LEU A 1156 -6.96 27.70 7.40
CA LEU A 1156 -7.70 26.46 7.33
C LEU A 1156 -9.09 26.72 6.73
N GLU A 1157 -9.29 26.25 5.51
CA GLU A 1157 -10.56 26.33 4.77
C GLU A 1157 -11.48 25.18 5.21
N ALA A 1158 -12.60 25.52 5.85
CA ALA A 1158 -13.64 24.56 6.24
C ALA A 1158 -14.59 24.23 5.08
N ASN A 1159 -14.97 22.95 4.94
CA ASN A 1159 -16.04 22.52 4.00
C ASN A 1159 -17.46 22.78 4.55
N ASP A 1160 -17.58 22.95 5.86
CA ASP A 1160 -18.85 23.27 6.55
C ASP A 1160 -18.91 24.78 6.86
N ALA A 1161 -20.10 25.31 7.16
CA ALA A 1161 -20.41 26.73 7.40
C ALA A 1161 -19.73 27.39 8.65
N ARG A 1162 -18.57 26.88 9.09
CA ARG A 1162 -17.76 27.43 10.18
C ARG A 1162 -16.78 28.49 9.65
N PRO A 1163 -16.43 29.51 10.47
CA PRO A 1163 -15.43 30.50 10.09
C PRO A 1163 -14.04 29.88 9.93
N ALA A 1164 -13.30 30.32 8.90
CA ALA A 1164 -11.93 29.90 8.63
C ALA A 1164 -11.01 30.20 9.84
N ALA A 1165 -10.16 29.24 10.21
CA ALA A 1165 -9.20 29.39 11.30
C ALA A 1165 -7.81 29.72 10.74
N VAL A 1166 -7.08 30.63 11.39
CA VAL A 1166 -5.73 31.04 10.97
C VAL A 1166 -4.71 30.59 12.01
N ALA A 1167 -3.64 29.94 11.56
CA ALA A 1167 -2.51 29.49 12.36
C ALA A 1167 -1.25 30.29 12.02
N ARG A 1168 -0.51 30.74 13.02
CA ARG A 1168 0.69 31.59 12.91
C ARG A 1168 1.92 30.90 13.49
N GLY A 1169 3.10 31.47 13.26
CA GLY A 1169 4.35 31.02 13.89
C GLY A 1169 4.20 30.88 15.40
N GLY A 1170 4.44 29.67 15.92
CA GLY A 1170 4.16 29.26 17.29
C GLY A 1170 2.90 28.40 17.47
N ASP A 1171 2.06 28.23 16.45
CA ASP A 1171 0.84 27.45 16.55
C ASP A 1171 1.06 25.99 16.12
N VAL A 1172 0.27 25.11 16.73
CA VAL A 1172 0.19 23.69 16.40
C VAL A 1172 -1.15 23.39 15.75
N ILE A 1173 -1.10 22.73 14.59
CA ILE A 1173 -2.28 22.27 13.86
C ILE A 1173 -2.34 20.75 13.96
N GLY A 1174 -3.54 20.23 14.27
CA GLY A 1174 -3.83 18.80 14.13
C GLY A 1174 -3.27 17.90 15.23
N SER A 1175 -2.69 18.41 16.32
CA SER A 1175 -2.16 17.59 17.42
C SER A 1175 -3.16 16.57 17.97
N PHE A 1176 -4.44 16.95 18.11
CA PHE A 1176 -5.50 16.09 18.61
C PHE A 1176 -6.05 15.11 17.56
N VAL A 1177 -6.27 15.64 16.35
CA VAL A 1177 -6.88 14.89 15.24
C VAL A 1177 -5.90 13.87 14.66
N ALA A 1178 -4.60 14.20 14.65
CA ALA A 1178 -3.55 13.29 14.23
C ALA A 1178 -3.45 12.05 15.13
N LEU A 1179 -3.62 12.22 16.44
CA LEU A 1179 -3.60 11.12 17.41
C LEU A 1179 -4.87 10.27 17.36
N ALA A 1180 -6.03 10.90 17.18
CA ALA A 1180 -7.34 10.25 17.09
C ALA A 1180 -7.55 9.47 15.78
N GLY A 1181 -6.92 9.90 14.69
CA GLY A 1181 -6.88 9.17 13.42
C GLY A 1181 -7.79 9.56 12.27
N PRO A 1182 -8.92 10.27 12.42
CA PRO A 1182 -9.53 10.90 11.25
C PRO A 1182 -8.62 12.00 10.71
N SER A 1183 -8.74 12.35 9.43
CA SER A 1183 -8.03 13.49 8.86
C SER A 1183 -8.56 14.80 9.46
N VAL A 1184 -7.77 15.89 9.36
CA VAL A 1184 -8.14 17.23 9.85
C VAL A 1184 -9.45 17.73 9.22
N GLY A 1185 -9.90 17.14 8.10
CA GLY A 1185 -11.19 17.43 7.49
C GLY A 1185 -11.27 18.81 6.83
N GLN A 1186 -10.14 19.52 6.76
CA GLN A 1186 -10.01 20.87 6.23
C GLN A 1186 -8.79 20.97 5.31
N ASN A 1187 -8.84 21.91 4.37
CA ASN A 1187 -7.70 22.22 3.51
C ASN A 1187 -6.89 23.34 4.17
N ALA A 1188 -5.57 23.20 4.20
CA ALA A 1188 -4.67 24.23 4.70
C ALA A 1188 -4.01 24.96 3.53
N ARG A 1189 -4.18 26.29 3.47
CA ARG A 1189 -3.54 27.16 2.49
C ARG A 1189 -2.55 28.07 3.18
N VAL A 1190 -1.33 28.15 2.65
CA VAL A 1190 -0.30 29.06 3.16
C VAL A 1190 -0.62 30.48 2.73
N THR A 1191 -0.86 31.39 3.68
CA THR A 1191 -1.09 32.83 3.41
C THR A 1191 0.23 33.61 3.45
N GLN A 1192 1.16 33.22 4.32
CA GLN A 1192 2.49 33.81 4.41
C GLN A 1192 3.57 32.74 4.42
N SER A 1193 4.60 32.92 3.57
CA SER A 1193 5.74 32.00 3.48
C SER A 1193 6.46 31.85 4.83
N GLY A 1194 7.01 30.67 5.07
CA GLY A 1194 7.66 30.32 6.34
C GLY A 1194 8.12 28.87 6.38
N VAL A 1195 8.24 28.32 7.57
CA VAL A 1195 8.69 26.93 7.79
C VAL A 1195 7.78 26.25 8.80
N ALA A 1196 7.45 24.98 8.54
CA ALA A 1196 6.76 24.12 9.48
C ALA A 1196 7.55 22.84 9.76
N LEU A 1197 7.35 22.28 10.96
CA LEU A 1197 7.75 20.92 11.29
C LEU A 1197 6.53 20.00 11.20
N GLN A 1198 6.69 18.88 10.51
CA GLN A 1198 5.66 17.85 10.33
C GLN A 1198 6.08 16.58 11.08
N ILE A 1199 5.20 16.09 11.95
CA ILE A 1199 5.32 14.79 12.60
C ILE A 1199 4.17 13.92 12.08
N ASP A 1200 4.50 12.91 11.29
CA ASP A 1200 3.52 11.96 10.75
C ASP A 1200 2.99 11.05 11.88
N ARG A 1201 1.69 10.74 11.85
CA ARG A 1201 1.04 9.91 12.88
C ARG A 1201 1.70 8.55 13.06
N ASP A 1202 1.93 7.83 11.96
CA ASP A 1202 2.42 6.45 12.04
C ASP A 1202 3.83 6.40 12.65
N ASP A 1203 4.69 7.33 12.24
CA ASP A 1203 6.04 7.49 12.78
C ASP A 1203 5.99 7.84 14.29
N LEU A 1204 5.06 8.71 14.70
CA LEU A 1204 4.85 9.06 16.11
C LEU A 1204 4.43 7.83 16.94
N PHE A 1205 3.46 7.04 16.46
CA PHE A 1205 3.01 5.84 17.17
C PHE A 1205 4.06 4.73 17.20
N GLU A 1206 4.95 4.64 16.20
CA GLU A 1206 6.09 3.73 16.23
C GLU A 1206 7.04 4.08 17.37
N VAL A 1207 7.38 5.37 17.53
CA VAL A 1207 8.24 5.86 18.62
C VAL A 1207 7.58 5.66 20.00
N LEU A 1208 6.28 5.95 20.12
CA LEU A 1208 5.52 5.80 21.36
C LEU A 1208 5.33 4.32 21.74
N GLY A 1209 5.18 3.42 20.77
CA GLY A 1209 5.00 1.98 21.03
C GLY A 1209 6.23 1.32 21.65
N ASP A 1210 7.43 1.83 21.36
CA ASP A 1210 8.66 1.38 21.99
C ASP A 1210 8.94 2.04 23.35
N ARG A 1211 8.25 3.15 23.66
CA ARG A 1211 8.47 3.97 24.87
C ARG A 1211 7.16 4.37 25.55
N PRO A 1212 6.60 3.52 26.41
CA PRO A 1212 5.30 3.77 27.02
C PRO A 1212 5.25 4.98 27.97
N ASP A 1213 6.39 5.39 28.54
CA ASP A 1213 6.43 6.58 29.40
C ASP A 1213 6.20 7.87 28.58
N MET A 1214 6.71 7.94 27.34
CA MET A 1214 6.41 9.06 26.42
C MET A 1214 4.92 9.16 26.10
N LEU A 1215 4.23 8.02 25.95
CA LEU A 1215 2.80 8.01 25.71
C LEU A 1215 2.02 8.63 26.89
N TRP A 1216 2.45 8.33 28.12
CA TRP A 1216 1.84 8.89 29.32
C TRP A 1216 2.11 10.37 29.50
N GLN A 1217 3.35 10.80 29.27
CA GLN A 1217 3.72 12.21 29.24
C GLN A 1217 2.93 12.98 28.17
N LEU A 1218 2.64 12.34 27.03
CA LEU A 1218 1.82 12.92 25.96
C LEU A 1218 0.36 13.11 26.41
N PHE A 1219 -0.24 12.13 27.07
CA PHE A 1219 -1.58 12.27 27.66
C PHE A 1219 -1.63 13.39 28.70
N ALA A 1220 -0.62 13.47 29.58
CA ALA A 1220 -0.52 14.54 30.57
C ALA A 1220 -0.41 15.92 29.89
N GLY A 1221 0.47 16.07 28.89
CA GLY A 1221 0.65 17.33 28.15
C GLY A 1221 -0.61 17.78 27.41
N LEU A 1222 -1.35 16.86 26.80
CA LEU A 1222 -2.64 17.14 26.14
C LEU A 1222 -3.72 17.60 27.12
N LEU A 1223 -3.78 17.00 28.31
CA LEU A 1223 -4.81 17.28 29.31
C LEU A 1223 -4.55 18.56 30.11
N GLU A 1224 -3.29 19.01 30.22
CA GLU A 1224 -2.88 20.21 30.96
C GLU A 1224 -2.88 21.49 30.11
N THR A 1225 -2.87 21.39 28.79
CA THR A 1225 -2.77 22.57 27.92
C THR A 1225 -4.04 23.46 28.02
N PRO A 1226 -3.91 24.77 28.33
CA PRO A 1226 -5.05 25.69 28.45
C PRO A 1226 -5.88 25.77 27.16
N GLY A 1227 -7.20 25.60 27.25
CA GLY A 1227 -8.10 25.49 26.09
C GLY A 1227 -8.22 24.07 25.50
N GLN A 1228 -7.36 23.13 25.91
CA GLN A 1228 -7.43 21.69 25.58
C GLN A 1228 -8.00 20.84 26.72
N ALA A 1229 -8.10 21.38 27.94
CA ALA A 1229 -8.66 20.66 29.09
C ALA A 1229 -10.08 20.14 28.79
N LEU A 1230 -10.24 18.82 28.62
CA LEU A 1230 -11.51 18.09 28.43
C LEU A 1230 -12.51 18.22 29.60
N VAL A 1231 -12.16 19.01 30.62
CA VAL A 1231 -12.89 19.18 31.86
C VAL A 1231 -14.06 20.17 31.65
N SER A 1232 -15.23 19.63 31.36
CA SER A 1232 -16.45 20.10 32.05
C SER A 1232 -16.43 19.52 33.46
N ASP A 1233 -16.99 20.23 34.44
CA ASP A 1233 -17.08 19.88 35.87
C ASP A 1233 -17.72 18.50 36.23
N THR A 1234 -18.00 17.63 35.26
CA THR A 1234 -18.62 16.32 35.41
C THR A 1234 -17.61 15.15 35.40
N GLY A 1235 -16.33 15.41 35.69
CA GLY A 1235 -15.17 14.51 35.50
C GLY A 1235 -15.22 13.09 36.09
N MET A 1236 -16.24 12.69 36.83
CA MET A 1236 -16.30 11.35 37.43
C MET A 1236 -16.93 10.25 36.58
N VAL A 1237 -17.67 10.59 35.53
CA VAL A 1237 -18.54 9.62 34.84
C VAL A 1237 -18.46 9.79 33.32
N SER A 1238 -18.21 8.68 32.60
CA SER A 1238 -18.30 8.63 31.13
C SER A 1238 -19.65 8.08 30.64
N THR A 1239 -20.78 8.60 31.13
CA THR A 1239 -22.13 8.04 30.92
C THR A 1239 -22.93 8.60 29.74
N ASP A 1240 -22.32 9.27 28.75
CA ASP A 1240 -23.12 9.77 27.61
C ASP A 1240 -23.48 8.66 26.61
N THR A 1241 -24.32 7.71 27.04
CA THR A 1241 -25.05 6.74 26.24
C THR A 1241 -26.47 7.22 25.88
N GLN A 1242 -27.00 8.26 26.53
CA GLN A 1242 -28.42 8.64 26.35
C GLN A 1242 -28.76 9.51 25.13
N SER A 1243 -27.79 10.04 24.38
CA SER A 1243 -28.05 10.90 23.21
C SER A 1243 -27.83 10.24 21.85
N ALA A 1244 -27.59 8.93 21.79
CA ALA A 1244 -27.33 8.19 20.54
C ALA A 1244 -28.55 7.42 19.97
N LEU A 1245 -29.74 7.52 20.57
CA LEU A 1245 -30.95 6.83 20.09
C LEU A 1245 -32.02 7.75 19.45
N THR A 1246 -31.68 9.00 19.18
CA THR A 1246 -32.49 9.90 18.34
C THR A 1246 -31.58 10.76 17.47
N ILE A 1247 -31.19 10.24 16.30
CA ILE A 1247 -31.06 10.91 15.00
C ILE A 1247 -30.97 9.82 13.93
#